data_AF-A0A9P1F1B0-F1
#
_entry.id   AF-A0A9P1F1B0-F1
#
_cell.length_a   1.000
_cell.length_b   1.000
_cell.length_c   1.000
_cell.angle_alpha   90.00
_cell.angle_beta   90.00
_cell.angle_gamma   90.00
#
_symmetry.space_group_name_H-M   'P 1'
#
loop_
_entity.id
_entity.type
_entity.pdbx_description
1 polymer ?
#
loop_
_entity_poly.entity_id
_entity_poly.type
_entity_poly.pdbx_seq_one_letter_code
_entity_poly.pdbx_strand_id
1 'polypeptide(L)'
;MQASEGSYRDLEKKLKDGLTSISADIVDKYGNMKVALNVNATAKLIFDRLENLEELSDISSRDLMKLIEETEKENPEMLTDIKAQADSCEKLVDFIQSMKYVEEQLVIMRSKTTNRMDWGTAINTCKDRIQDTNTLLKDIQCEGFDMSVPLKHFSAEYSSLSFNCRYQLSTDYERAMNVPKVSKKKGRDHSNISFVVQKVETAAEQKSLNETLTAMNMIGQLPERLEAWKTIILDVFCEAIVSSRDGVDVFLIDMPTPDQTRFVMSQKPRGKKDKPMNVEKVLESMELFFSKLSEVLAKNELLDATGKSLTSMIGHTIEAPLITMILKDVIANAAPVCETADEDQQLFLHLIERGELFVVKMKDLGFFSQSAKLLFSLDTDTIFVDRRCFAILSKANKFICDTYEKLTSVGVEDNAEQNIDMLGEAFAHTEDVRKLYGNDMARLWSRDGESQFPSYFALQKCLVSESAFNFVNLLRDNMKAVFSTEDEKARARLALNAENIVRLYVILSPRKHAELFSSIPTMAAVFYNNCYYISHCIMTMSFEAKGDTQKTLMEPLLLDSVIRLRSVAADCMEKTLTRCRREMTAYLEDHSIFEHLPVNYKTTRRTFSSPDEMTNSADVIVPKEEPKLIKCLAACLLHIRLIANNLREVLTEVVYCKVVGSLISFLLDSLVRHVVSTSDFRENDANVMADVFKRLLEAVSNIVTYKEQSRVTDFCAREYFRLNEVVFVLGNRMQDIEHRWFNAKGPMAEHLTRNEVIGLVKALFSDSPNRAELIARL
;
A
#
# COMPACT_ATOMS: atom_id res chain seq x y z
N MET A 1 4.18 96.48 9.57
CA MET A 1 4.11 95.06 10.00
C MET A 1 3.01 94.78 11.05
N GLN A 2 1.81 95.36 10.93
CA GLN A 2 0.61 94.93 11.70
C GLN A 2 -0.62 94.65 10.80
N ALA A 3 -0.50 94.91 9.49
CA ALA A 3 -1.58 94.69 8.52
C ALA A 3 -1.59 93.27 7.93
N SER A 4 -0.48 92.54 7.98
CA SER A 4 -0.34 91.19 7.41
C SER A 4 -0.83 90.08 8.35
N GLU A 5 -0.62 90.18 9.67
CA GLU A 5 -1.14 89.22 10.67
C GLU A 5 -2.68 89.16 10.70
N GLY A 6 -3.36 90.29 10.45
CA GLY A 6 -4.82 90.35 10.42
C GLY A 6 -5.41 89.66 9.19
N SER A 7 -4.79 89.83 8.01
CA SER A 7 -5.21 89.15 6.77
C SER A 7 -5.01 87.63 6.86
N TYR A 8 -3.97 87.20 7.57
CA TYR A 8 -3.60 85.80 7.77
C TYR A 8 -4.60 85.03 8.65
N ARG A 9 -4.93 85.56 9.84
CA ARG A 9 -5.93 84.95 10.72
C ARG A 9 -7.32 84.91 10.08
N ASP A 10 -7.65 85.89 9.24
CA ASP A 10 -8.90 85.89 8.49
C ASP A 10 -8.95 84.80 7.40
N LEU A 11 -7.83 84.52 6.73
CA LEU A 11 -7.72 83.44 5.75
C LEU A 11 -7.77 82.05 6.40
N GLU A 12 -7.02 81.85 7.50
CA GLU A 12 -7.06 80.62 8.30
C GLU A 12 -8.46 80.36 8.86
N LYS A 13 -9.13 81.41 9.35
CA LYS A 13 -10.52 81.34 9.81
C LYS A 13 -11.49 81.00 8.67
N LYS A 14 -11.34 81.60 7.48
CA LYS A 14 -12.18 81.26 6.30
C LYS A 14 -11.99 79.82 5.84
N LEU A 15 -10.76 79.30 5.87
CA LEU A 15 -10.45 77.91 5.56
C LEU A 15 -11.11 76.97 6.59
N LYS A 16 -10.97 77.29 7.89
CA LYS A 16 -11.59 76.54 8.99
C LYS A 16 -13.13 76.56 8.93
N ASP A 17 -13.72 77.72 8.67
CA ASP A 17 -15.17 77.88 8.52
C ASP A 17 -15.68 77.14 7.27
N GLY A 18 -14.93 77.17 6.17
CA GLY A 18 -15.23 76.43 4.94
C GLY A 18 -15.17 74.90 5.11
N LEU A 19 -14.13 74.38 5.77
CA LEU A 19 -13.99 72.96 6.09
C LEU A 19 -15.07 72.48 7.06
N THR A 20 -15.44 73.31 8.04
CA THR A 20 -16.55 73.02 8.97
C THR A 20 -17.88 73.00 8.24
N SER A 21 -18.10 73.91 7.28
CA SER A 21 -19.30 73.93 6.44
C SER A 21 -19.37 72.71 5.51
N ILE A 22 -18.27 72.30 4.89
CA ILE A 22 -18.22 71.06 4.10
C ILE A 22 -18.49 69.84 4.97
N SER A 23 -17.87 69.76 6.14
CA SER A 23 -18.11 68.68 7.10
C SER A 23 -19.59 68.60 7.49
N ALA A 24 -20.22 69.74 7.77
CA ALA A 24 -21.65 69.83 8.08
C ALA A 24 -22.54 69.41 6.89
N ASP A 25 -22.24 69.84 5.67
CA ASP A 25 -23.02 69.48 4.48
C ASP A 25 -22.88 68.00 4.10
N ILE A 26 -21.67 67.44 4.27
CA ILE A 26 -21.44 65.99 4.12
C ILE A 26 -22.23 65.24 5.20
N VAL A 27 -22.17 65.68 6.46
CA VAL A 27 -22.94 65.09 7.55
C VAL A 27 -24.45 65.21 7.31
N ASP A 28 -24.95 66.31 6.74
CA ASP A 28 -26.37 66.49 6.40
C ASP A 28 -26.80 65.57 5.24
N LYS A 29 -25.97 65.47 4.18
CA LYS A 29 -26.17 64.56 3.04
C LYS A 29 -26.21 63.09 3.47
N TYR A 30 -25.30 62.67 4.35
CA TYR A 30 -25.12 61.25 4.69
C TYR A 30 -25.72 60.85 6.05
N GLY A 31 -26.16 61.81 6.86
CA GLY A 31 -26.91 61.59 8.10
C GLY A 31 -28.35 61.14 7.86
N ASN A 32 -28.93 61.49 6.70
CA ASN A 32 -30.27 61.09 6.27
C ASN A 32 -30.22 60.18 5.03
N MET A 33 -29.86 58.91 5.23
CA MET A 33 -29.77 57.86 4.19
C MET A 33 -31.09 57.53 3.46
N LYS A 34 -32.15 58.33 3.65
CA LYS A 34 -33.51 58.15 3.09
C LYS A 34 -33.85 59.10 1.93
N VAL A 35 -33.05 60.13 1.64
CA VAL A 35 -33.32 61.12 0.57
C VAL A 35 -32.48 60.79 -0.69
N ALA A 36 -32.76 59.66 -1.32
CA ALA A 36 -32.02 59.15 -2.47
C ALA A 36 -32.35 59.84 -3.82
N LEU A 37 -33.25 60.83 -3.85
CA LEU A 37 -33.88 61.27 -5.11
C LEU A 37 -33.14 62.36 -5.90
N ASN A 38 -32.05 62.96 -5.39
CA ASN A 38 -31.35 64.04 -6.10
C ASN A 38 -29.80 64.01 -6.01
N VAL A 39 -29.22 62.81 -5.93
CA VAL A 39 -27.78 62.57 -5.65
C VAL A 39 -26.84 63.30 -6.61
N ASN A 40 -27.19 63.44 -7.90
CA ASN A 40 -26.36 64.12 -8.90
C ASN A 40 -26.29 65.64 -8.73
N ALA A 41 -27.39 66.29 -8.33
CA ALA A 41 -27.40 67.74 -8.07
C ALA A 41 -26.55 68.08 -6.84
N THR A 42 -26.57 67.22 -5.82
CA THR A 42 -25.80 67.40 -4.59
C THR A 42 -24.32 67.02 -4.74
N ALA A 43 -23.98 66.01 -5.56
CA ALA A 43 -22.59 65.70 -5.91
C ALA A 43 -21.91 66.87 -6.61
N LYS A 44 -22.62 67.54 -7.53
CA LYS A 44 -22.16 68.77 -8.17
C LYS A 44 -21.90 69.89 -7.16
N LEU A 45 -22.80 70.09 -6.19
CA LEU A 45 -22.62 71.05 -5.10
C LEU A 45 -21.38 70.78 -4.24
N ILE A 46 -21.10 69.51 -3.93
CA ILE A 46 -19.89 69.11 -3.19
C ILE A 46 -18.65 69.35 -4.03
N PHE A 47 -18.69 69.00 -5.32
CA PHE A 47 -17.57 69.21 -6.25
C PHE A 47 -17.26 70.70 -6.42
N ASP A 48 -18.28 71.52 -6.73
CA ASP A 48 -18.16 72.97 -6.87
C ASP A 48 -17.56 73.59 -5.59
N ARG A 49 -17.91 73.08 -4.40
CA ARG A 49 -17.35 73.57 -3.13
C ARG A 49 -15.94 73.06 -2.83
N LEU A 50 -15.62 71.81 -3.16
CA LEU A 50 -14.26 71.28 -3.07
C LEU A 50 -13.31 72.07 -3.99
N GLU A 51 -13.77 72.40 -5.20
CA GLU A 51 -13.02 73.22 -6.16
C GLU A 51 -12.80 74.65 -5.64
N ASN A 52 -13.82 75.30 -5.09
CA ASN A 52 -13.67 76.60 -4.45
C ASN A 52 -12.68 76.59 -3.26
N LEU A 53 -12.68 75.51 -2.45
CA LEU A 53 -11.76 75.38 -1.32
C LEU A 53 -10.33 75.01 -1.74
N GLU A 54 -10.18 74.22 -2.80
CA GLU A 54 -8.90 73.95 -3.45
C GLU A 54 -8.28 75.26 -3.96
N GLU A 55 -9.04 76.07 -4.70
CA GLU A 55 -8.60 77.39 -5.17
C GLU A 55 -8.20 78.33 -4.02
N LEU A 56 -9.00 78.38 -2.94
CA LEU A 56 -8.70 79.18 -1.75
C LEU A 56 -7.43 78.69 -1.03
N SER A 57 -7.24 77.38 -0.94
CA SER A 57 -6.07 76.77 -0.30
C SER A 57 -4.79 76.97 -1.13
N ASP A 58 -4.87 76.90 -2.46
CA ASP A 58 -3.78 77.18 -3.40
C ASP A 58 -3.36 78.65 -3.39
N ILE A 59 -4.31 79.57 -3.23
CA ILE A 59 -4.01 81.00 -3.02
C ILE A 59 -3.29 81.18 -1.69
N SER A 60 -3.79 80.54 -0.62
CA SER A 60 -3.20 80.60 0.72
C SER A 60 -1.76 80.06 0.76
N SER A 61 -1.51 78.92 0.12
CA SER A 61 -0.17 78.31 0.00
C SER A 61 0.80 79.21 -0.79
N ARG A 62 0.37 79.80 -1.91
CA ARG A 62 1.19 80.74 -2.69
C ARG A 62 1.51 82.02 -1.92
N ASP A 63 0.55 82.55 -1.17
CA ASP A 63 0.77 83.74 -0.36
C ASP A 63 1.68 83.45 0.84
N LEU A 64 1.58 82.26 1.45
CA LEU A 64 2.51 81.74 2.47
C LEU A 64 3.93 81.57 1.91
N MET A 65 4.09 81.03 0.71
CA MET A 65 5.41 80.88 0.05
C MET A 65 6.07 82.23 -0.25
N LYS A 66 5.30 83.22 -0.74
CA LYS A 66 5.81 84.59 -0.91
C LYS A 66 6.23 85.22 0.42
N LEU A 67 5.44 84.99 1.47
CA LEU A 67 5.77 85.44 2.83
C LEU A 67 7.06 84.76 3.33
N ILE A 68 7.25 83.47 3.11
CA ILE A 68 8.50 82.76 3.44
C ILE A 68 9.71 83.43 2.75
N GLU A 69 9.62 83.72 1.45
CA GLU A 69 10.68 84.41 0.69
C GLU A 69 10.98 85.83 1.21
N GLU A 70 9.96 86.53 1.72
CA GLU A 70 10.08 87.86 2.33
C GLU A 70 10.66 87.81 3.76
N THR A 71 10.23 86.85 4.60
CA THR A 71 10.66 86.71 6.00
C THR A 71 12.04 86.08 6.15
N GLU A 72 12.51 85.29 5.18
CA GLU A 72 13.87 84.71 5.13
C GLU A 72 14.98 85.79 5.10
N LYS A 73 14.62 87.03 4.74
CA LYS A 73 15.52 88.21 4.76
C LYS A 73 15.51 89.00 6.08
N GLU A 74 14.47 88.87 6.90
CA GLU A 74 14.25 89.79 8.04
C GLU A 74 14.34 89.14 9.43
N ASN A 75 13.96 87.87 9.63
CA ASN A 75 14.06 87.22 10.95
C ASN A 75 13.98 85.66 10.90
N PRO A 76 15.04 84.91 11.26
CA PRO A 76 15.08 83.44 11.11
C PRO A 76 14.26 82.64 12.14
N GLU A 77 13.90 83.18 13.30
CA GLU A 77 13.11 82.45 14.32
C GLU A 77 11.62 82.34 13.97
N MET A 78 11.02 83.34 13.31
CA MET A 78 9.64 83.23 12.81
C MET A 78 9.52 82.36 11.54
N LEU A 79 10.66 82.06 10.90
CA LEU A 79 10.71 81.26 9.68
C LEU A 79 10.31 79.79 9.91
N THR A 80 10.61 79.22 11.09
CA THR A 80 10.29 77.82 11.39
C THR A 80 8.80 77.61 11.55
N ASP A 81 8.10 78.55 12.20
CA ASP A 81 6.66 78.45 12.42
C ASP A 81 5.88 78.68 11.12
N ILE A 82 6.30 79.65 10.31
CA ILE A 82 5.70 79.91 8.99
C ILE A 82 5.94 78.73 8.04
N LYS A 83 7.14 78.12 8.04
CA LYS A 83 7.43 76.90 7.24
C LYS A 83 6.57 75.72 7.70
N ALA A 84 6.45 75.49 9.00
CA ALA A 84 5.58 74.43 9.53
C ALA A 84 4.10 74.64 9.16
N GLN A 85 3.63 75.89 9.09
CA GLN A 85 2.25 76.21 8.73
C GLN A 85 2.01 76.14 7.22
N ALA A 86 3.00 76.49 6.40
CA ALA A 86 2.98 76.25 4.95
C ALA A 86 2.93 74.75 4.63
N ASP A 87 3.75 73.93 5.30
CA ASP A 87 3.71 72.47 5.19
C ASP A 87 2.33 71.89 5.59
N SER A 88 1.69 72.47 6.61
CA SER A 88 0.33 72.07 7.03
C SER A 88 -0.72 72.44 5.98
N CYS A 89 -0.61 73.62 5.36
CA CYS A 89 -1.48 74.03 4.26
C CYS A 89 -1.29 73.16 3.00
N GLU A 90 -0.06 72.78 2.65
CA GLU A 90 0.24 71.88 1.52
C GLU A 90 -0.39 70.50 1.72
N LYS A 91 -0.23 69.91 2.91
CA LYS A 91 -0.90 68.64 3.27
C LYS A 91 -2.43 68.73 3.22
N LEU A 92 -2.99 69.90 3.51
CA LEU A 92 -4.42 70.15 3.45
C LEU A 92 -4.92 70.27 2.00
N VAL A 93 -4.13 70.87 1.10
CA VAL A 93 -4.38 70.84 -0.35
C VAL A 93 -4.37 69.41 -0.86
N ASP A 94 -3.35 68.62 -0.54
CA ASP A 94 -3.24 67.20 -0.93
C ASP A 94 -4.43 66.38 -0.43
N PHE A 95 -4.90 66.65 0.80
CA PHE A 95 -6.07 66.02 1.37
C PHE A 95 -7.36 66.37 0.61
N ILE A 96 -7.57 67.65 0.27
CA ILE A 96 -8.74 68.10 -0.50
C ILE A 96 -8.72 67.52 -1.92
N GLN A 97 -7.56 67.49 -2.56
CA GLN A 97 -7.37 66.88 -3.89
C GLN A 97 -7.67 65.38 -3.86
N SER A 98 -7.18 64.68 -2.85
CA SER A 98 -7.47 63.26 -2.66
C SER A 98 -8.97 63.02 -2.43
N MET A 99 -9.64 63.86 -1.65
CA MET A 99 -11.09 63.80 -1.45
C MET A 99 -11.89 64.06 -2.73
N LYS A 100 -11.50 65.06 -3.52
CA LYS A 100 -12.09 65.34 -4.84
C LYS A 100 -11.99 64.12 -5.74
N TYR A 101 -10.82 63.50 -5.79
CA TYR A 101 -10.59 62.30 -6.58
C TYR A 101 -11.43 61.10 -6.10
N VAL A 102 -11.62 60.92 -4.78
CA VAL A 102 -12.52 59.87 -4.24
C VAL A 102 -13.96 60.09 -4.71
N GLU A 103 -14.47 61.32 -4.67
CA GLU A 103 -15.83 61.62 -5.14
C GLU A 103 -15.96 61.44 -6.66
N GLU A 104 -14.93 61.77 -7.46
CA GLU A 104 -14.90 61.46 -8.90
C GLU A 104 -15.07 59.95 -9.18
N GLN A 105 -14.37 59.10 -8.43
CA GLN A 105 -14.52 57.65 -8.57
C GLN A 105 -15.89 57.15 -8.11
N LEU A 106 -16.44 57.71 -7.02
CA LEU A 106 -17.80 57.37 -6.56
C LEU A 106 -18.86 57.79 -7.58
N VAL A 107 -18.69 58.92 -8.26
CA VAL A 107 -19.58 59.35 -9.35
C VAL A 107 -19.56 58.34 -10.51
N ILE A 108 -18.39 57.83 -10.89
CA ILE A 108 -18.29 56.77 -11.90
C ILE A 108 -19.07 55.52 -11.45
N MET A 109 -18.96 55.11 -10.18
CA MET A 109 -19.72 53.97 -9.63
C MET A 109 -21.23 54.23 -9.53
N ARG A 110 -21.67 55.48 -9.30
CA ARG A 110 -23.08 55.88 -9.34
C ARG A 110 -23.65 55.90 -10.75
N SER A 111 -22.79 56.16 -11.74
CA SER A 111 -23.21 56.28 -13.13
C SER A 111 -23.58 54.91 -13.73
N LYS A 112 -24.65 54.90 -14.53
CA LYS A 112 -25.02 53.73 -15.35
C LYS A 112 -24.18 53.71 -16.64
N THR A 113 -22.87 53.77 -16.52
CA THR A 113 -21.98 53.66 -17.69
C THR A 113 -22.23 52.36 -18.43
N THR A 114 -22.12 52.42 -19.76
CA THR A 114 -22.17 51.24 -20.62
C THR A 114 -20.86 50.44 -20.55
N ASN A 115 -19.74 51.11 -20.25
CA ASN A 115 -18.43 50.49 -20.10
C ASN A 115 -18.24 49.91 -18.69
N ARG A 116 -18.14 48.59 -18.59
CA ARG A 116 -17.99 47.88 -17.31
C ARG A 116 -16.57 47.96 -16.75
N MET A 117 -15.56 48.24 -17.58
CA MET A 117 -14.18 48.39 -17.09
C MET A 117 -14.00 49.60 -16.19
N ASP A 118 -14.73 50.68 -16.46
CA ASP A 118 -14.69 51.90 -15.66
C ASP A 118 -15.11 51.64 -14.20
N TRP A 119 -16.00 50.67 -13.98
CA TRP A 119 -16.36 50.22 -12.63
C TRP A 119 -15.22 49.46 -11.96
N GLY A 120 -14.52 48.58 -12.69
CA GLY A 120 -13.39 47.83 -12.18
C GLY A 120 -12.23 48.73 -11.75
N THR A 121 -11.89 49.72 -12.59
CA THR A 121 -10.88 50.74 -12.27
C THR A 121 -11.33 51.61 -11.10
N ALA A 122 -12.55 52.13 -11.13
CA ALA A 122 -13.05 53.02 -10.07
C ALA A 122 -13.09 52.34 -8.70
N ILE A 123 -13.46 51.06 -8.62
CA ILE A 123 -13.48 50.30 -7.36
C ILE A 123 -12.07 50.21 -6.75
N ASN A 124 -11.07 49.82 -7.55
CA ASN A 124 -9.70 49.67 -7.04
C ASN A 124 -9.10 51.03 -6.68
N THR A 125 -9.18 52.02 -7.57
CA THR A 125 -8.58 53.33 -7.33
C THR A 125 -9.27 54.07 -6.18
N CYS A 126 -10.59 53.96 -6.03
CA CYS A 126 -11.31 54.55 -4.90
C CYS A 126 -10.89 53.91 -3.57
N LYS A 127 -10.71 52.57 -3.55
CA LYS A 127 -10.25 51.86 -2.36
C LYS A 127 -8.87 52.36 -1.90
N ASP A 128 -7.91 52.43 -2.82
CA ASP A 128 -6.55 52.84 -2.52
C ASP A 128 -6.53 54.31 -2.06
N ARG A 129 -7.27 55.18 -2.74
CA ARG A 129 -7.37 56.61 -2.41
C ARG A 129 -8.06 56.89 -1.09
N ILE A 130 -9.09 56.12 -0.70
CA ILE A 130 -9.70 56.24 0.64
C ILE A 130 -8.68 55.87 1.72
N GLN A 131 -7.81 54.88 1.48
CA GLN A 131 -6.75 54.52 2.41
C GLN A 131 -5.69 55.62 2.51
N ASP A 132 -5.24 56.17 1.39
CA ASP A 132 -4.28 57.28 1.34
C ASP A 132 -4.83 58.54 2.03
N THR A 133 -6.09 58.87 1.78
CA THR A 133 -6.76 60.05 2.40
C THR A 133 -6.87 59.88 3.92
N ASN A 134 -7.11 58.66 4.40
CA ASN A 134 -7.11 58.36 5.84
C ASN A 134 -5.72 58.49 6.46
N THR A 135 -4.64 58.23 5.71
CA THR A 135 -3.28 58.48 6.20
C THR A 135 -2.95 59.96 6.24
N LEU A 136 -3.28 60.72 5.21
CA LEU A 136 -3.10 62.18 5.16
C LEU A 136 -3.82 62.88 6.32
N LEU A 137 -5.03 62.44 6.68
CA LEU A 137 -5.76 63.01 7.81
C LEU A 137 -5.01 62.86 9.16
N LYS A 138 -4.22 61.79 9.35
CA LYS A 138 -3.47 61.58 10.59
C LYS A 138 -2.27 62.53 10.72
N ASP A 139 -1.76 63.03 9.61
CA ASP A 139 -0.56 63.87 9.54
C ASP A 139 -0.88 65.38 9.60
N ILE A 140 -2.16 65.74 9.62
CA ILE A 140 -2.65 67.12 9.75
C ILE A 140 -2.95 67.40 11.24
N GLN A 141 -2.16 68.28 11.86
CA GLN A 141 -2.37 68.74 13.25
C GLN A 141 -3.05 70.11 13.26
N CYS A 142 -4.38 70.15 13.09
CA CYS A 142 -5.16 71.39 13.16
C CYS A 142 -6.21 71.33 14.29
N GLU A 143 -6.14 72.23 15.26
CA GLU A 143 -7.11 72.31 16.36
C GLU A 143 -8.52 72.66 15.84
N GLY A 144 -9.49 71.77 16.07
CA GLY A 144 -10.90 71.95 15.69
C GLY A 144 -11.26 71.49 14.26
N PHE A 145 -10.35 70.81 13.57
CA PHE A 145 -10.59 70.20 12.25
C PHE A 145 -10.78 68.69 12.41
N ASP A 146 -12.01 68.19 12.20
CA ASP A 146 -12.32 66.74 12.22
C ASP A 146 -13.07 66.32 10.94
N MET A 147 -12.35 65.69 10.02
CA MET A 147 -12.88 65.09 8.80
C MET A 147 -13.06 63.57 8.91
N SER A 148 -12.95 63.00 10.12
CA SER A 148 -13.11 61.56 10.34
C SER A 148 -14.53 61.07 10.05
N VAL A 149 -15.55 61.90 10.29
CA VAL A 149 -16.95 61.58 10.04
C VAL A 149 -17.26 61.59 8.52
N PRO A 150 -16.92 62.64 7.75
CA PRO A 150 -16.95 62.62 6.28
C PRO A 150 -16.26 61.41 5.65
N LEU A 151 -15.04 61.07 6.07
CA LEU A 151 -14.33 59.89 5.52
C LEU A 151 -15.03 58.58 5.83
N LYS A 152 -15.64 58.44 7.02
CA LYS A 152 -16.49 57.29 7.35
C LYS A 152 -17.71 57.21 6.43
N HIS A 153 -18.31 58.34 6.07
CA HIS A 153 -19.42 58.38 5.12
C HIS A 153 -18.99 57.98 3.70
N PHE A 154 -17.86 58.49 3.20
CA PHE A 154 -17.29 58.05 1.92
C PHE A 154 -16.96 56.55 1.91
N SER A 155 -16.41 56.02 3.01
CA SER A 155 -16.13 54.60 3.17
C SER A 155 -17.39 53.73 3.20
N ALA A 156 -18.45 54.20 3.88
CA ALA A 156 -19.75 53.53 3.91
C ALA A 156 -20.43 53.54 2.53
N GLU A 157 -20.38 54.66 1.82
CA GLU A 157 -20.91 54.78 0.45
C GLU A 157 -20.12 53.91 -0.52
N TYR A 158 -18.79 53.96 -0.49
CA TYR A 158 -17.92 53.06 -1.26
C TYR A 158 -18.32 51.60 -1.04
N SER A 159 -18.54 51.19 0.21
CA SER A 159 -18.93 49.81 0.54
C SER A 159 -20.25 49.42 -0.11
N SER A 160 -21.26 50.30 -0.08
CA SER A 160 -22.57 50.08 -0.68
C SER A 160 -22.52 50.07 -2.22
N LEU A 161 -21.87 51.06 -2.84
CA LEU A 161 -21.75 51.14 -4.29
C LEU A 161 -20.86 50.03 -4.85
N SER A 162 -19.75 49.71 -4.19
CA SER A 162 -18.86 48.58 -4.54
C SER A 162 -19.64 47.28 -4.52
N PHE A 163 -20.47 47.05 -3.50
CA PHE A 163 -21.36 45.89 -3.44
C PHE A 163 -22.35 45.86 -4.62
N ASN A 164 -23.01 46.97 -4.94
CA ASN A 164 -23.96 47.05 -6.05
C ASN A 164 -23.30 46.78 -7.42
N CYS A 165 -22.14 47.41 -7.70
CA CYS A 165 -21.38 47.16 -8.92
C CYS A 165 -20.93 45.70 -9.01
N ARG A 166 -20.38 45.14 -7.92
CA ARG A 166 -19.99 43.72 -7.79
C ARG A 166 -21.17 42.77 -8.02
N TYR A 167 -22.34 43.11 -7.50
CA TYR A 167 -23.56 42.34 -7.71
C TYR A 167 -23.99 42.40 -9.18
N GLN A 168 -24.01 43.59 -9.78
CA GLN A 168 -24.41 43.75 -11.19
C GLN A 168 -23.48 43.00 -12.14
N LEU A 169 -22.16 43.13 -11.98
CA LEU A 169 -21.17 42.38 -12.75
C LEU A 169 -21.39 40.87 -12.61
N SER A 170 -21.68 40.41 -11.39
CA SER A 170 -22.02 39.01 -11.12
C SER A 170 -23.30 38.58 -11.83
N THR A 171 -24.35 39.41 -11.86
CA THR A 171 -25.59 39.07 -12.58
C THR A 171 -25.41 39.06 -14.09
N ASP A 172 -24.59 39.96 -14.64
CA ASP A 172 -24.30 40.01 -16.06
C ASP A 172 -23.46 38.78 -16.48
N TYR A 173 -22.51 38.36 -15.64
CA TYR A 173 -21.79 37.09 -15.79
C TYR A 173 -22.73 35.88 -15.71
N GLU A 174 -23.62 35.81 -14.70
CA GLU A 174 -24.52 34.65 -14.50
C GLU A 174 -25.57 34.51 -15.61
N ARG A 175 -25.96 35.62 -16.27
CA ARG A 175 -26.79 35.53 -17.49
C ARG A 175 -26.04 34.83 -18.61
N ALA A 176 -24.78 35.19 -18.84
CA ALA A 176 -23.97 34.60 -19.91
C ALA A 176 -23.50 33.17 -19.57
N MET A 177 -23.11 32.92 -18.32
CA MET A 177 -22.52 31.68 -17.83
C MET A 177 -23.12 31.30 -16.48
N ASN A 178 -24.12 30.41 -16.52
CA ASN A 178 -24.73 29.91 -15.30
C ASN A 178 -23.99 28.66 -14.82
N VAL A 179 -23.06 28.87 -13.90
CA VAL A 179 -22.17 27.85 -13.30
C VAL A 179 -22.48 27.75 -11.81
N PRO A 180 -23.14 26.67 -11.34
CA PRO A 180 -23.57 26.56 -9.95
C PRO A 180 -22.38 26.46 -8.97
N LYS A 181 -22.50 27.10 -7.80
CA LYS A 181 -21.52 26.92 -6.72
C LYS A 181 -21.82 25.62 -5.96
N VAL A 182 -21.01 24.59 -6.18
CA VAL A 182 -21.16 23.27 -5.52
C VAL A 182 -20.23 23.18 -4.30
N SER A 183 -20.74 22.70 -3.16
CA SER A 183 -19.93 22.53 -1.95
C SER A 183 -19.15 21.21 -1.95
N LYS A 184 -17.85 21.23 -1.59
CA LYS A 184 -16.91 20.08 -1.51
C LYS A 184 -17.26 18.96 -0.51
N LYS A 185 -18.49 18.85 0.00
CA LYS A 185 -18.85 17.78 0.96
C LYS A 185 -18.94 16.44 0.22
N LYS A 186 -17.93 15.58 0.41
CA LYS A 186 -17.91 14.19 -0.05
C LYS A 186 -19.24 13.49 0.29
N GLY A 187 -19.96 13.02 -0.73
CA GLY A 187 -21.12 12.14 -0.57
C GLY A 187 -22.50 12.72 -0.85
N ARG A 188 -22.64 13.92 -1.46
CA ARG A 188 -23.93 14.33 -2.03
C ARG A 188 -24.13 13.74 -3.42
N ASP A 189 -25.38 13.37 -3.71
CA ASP A 189 -25.80 12.91 -5.02
C ASP A 189 -25.69 14.10 -6.00
N HIS A 190 -24.71 14.06 -6.90
CA HIS A 190 -24.49 15.09 -7.92
C HIS A 190 -25.37 14.88 -9.16
N SER A 191 -26.21 13.83 -9.19
CA SER A 191 -27.18 13.61 -10.25
C SER A 191 -28.11 14.83 -10.37
N ASN A 192 -28.20 15.42 -11.56
CA ASN A 192 -28.92 16.67 -11.91
C ASN A 192 -28.15 17.99 -11.80
N ILE A 193 -26.83 17.99 -11.59
CA ILE A 193 -26.05 19.23 -11.78
C ILE A 193 -25.96 19.51 -13.28
N SER A 194 -26.28 20.75 -13.67
CA SER A 194 -26.11 21.25 -15.03
C SER A 194 -25.54 22.65 -15.01
N PHE A 195 -24.79 22.99 -16.06
CA PHE A 195 -24.35 24.36 -16.31
C PHE A 195 -24.77 24.76 -17.73
N VAL A 196 -25.00 26.06 -17.92
CA VAL A 196 -25.47 26.63 -19.18
C VAL A 196 -24.53 27.74 -19.61
N VAL A 197 -24.16 27.72 -20.88
CA VAL A 197 -23.42 28.81 -21.53
C VAL A 197 -24.30 29.36 -22.64
N GLN A 198 -24.56 30.67 -22.57
CA GLN A 198 -25.26 31.40 -23.64
C GLN A 198 -24.28 31.70 -24.78
N LYS A 199 -24.79 31.57 -26.00
CA LYS A 199 -24.11 31.98 -27.22
C LYS A 199 -24.29 33.48 -27.39
N VAL A 200 -23.19 34.20 -27.57
CA VAL A 200 -23.22 35.65 -27.79
C VAL A 200 -23.27 35.92 -29.28
N GLU A 201 -24.37 36.51 -29.78
CA GLU A 201 -24.57 36.70 -31.23
C GLU A 201 -24.17 38.09 -31.73
N THR A 202 -24.14 39.10 -30.86
CA THR A 202 -23.82 40.48 -31.26
C THR A 202 -22.43 40.93 -30.75
N ALA A 203 -21.70 41.65 -31.59
CA ALA A 203 -20.39 42.22 -31.23
C ALA A 203 -20.47 43.20 -30.03
N ALA A 204 -21.64 43.81 -29.81
CA ALA A 204 -21.89 44.70 -28.67
C ALA A 204 -22.00 43.95 -27.34
N GLU A 205 -22.70 42.81 -27.32
CA GLU A 205 -22.81 41.95 -26.13
C GLU A 205 -21.46 41.29 -25.81
N GLN A 206 -20.70 40.90 -26.84
CA GLN A 206 -19.37 40.32 -26.68
C GLN A 206 -18.39 41.33 -26.06
N LYS A 207 -18.41 42.58 -26.55
CA LYS A 207 -17.63 43.67 -25.96
C LYS A 207 -18.01 43.91 -24.51
N SER A 208 -19.30 44.00 -24.20
CA SER A 208 -19.80 44.20 -22.83
C SER A 208 -19.39 43.05 -21.88
N LEU A 209 -19.44 41.80 -22.36
CA LEU A 209 -19.03 40.64 -21.57
C LEU A 209 -17.51 40.61 -21.33
N ASN A 210 -16.70 41.00 -22.32
CA ASN A 210 -15.24 41.16 -22.15
C ASN A 210 -14.89 42.24 -21.14
N GLU A 211 -15.57 43.39 -21.20
CA GLU A 211 -15.42 44.46 -20.21
C GLU A 211 -15.85 43.97 -18.80
N THR A 212 -16.91 43.16 -18.71
CA THR A 212 -17.38 42.55 -17.45
C THR A 212 -16.36 41.59 -16.87
N LEU A 213 -15.81 40.68 -17.68
CA LEU A 213 -14.78 39.72 -17.24
C LEU A 213 -13.51 40.41 -16.78
N THR A 214 -13.08 41.43 -17.51
CA THR A 214 -11.92 42.25 -17.17
C THR A 214 -12.14 42.98 -15.84
N ALA A 215 -13.29 43.64 -15.67
CA ALA A 215 -13.64 44.30 -14.42
C ALA A 215 -13.70 43.30 -13.25
N MET A 216 -14.27 42.11 -13.45
CA MET A 216 -14.32 41.05 -12.45
C MET A 216 -12.92 40.52 -12.09
N ASN A 217 -11.99 40.46 -13.03
CA ASN A 217 -10.61 40.08 -12.78
C ASN A 217 -9.89 41.13 -11.91
N MET A 218 -10.02 42.41 -12.27
CA MET A 218 -9.42 43.53 -11.52
C MET A 218 -9.86 43.59 -10.06
N ILE A 219 -11.14 43.31 -9.78
CA ILE A 219 -11.72 43.39 -8.43
C ILE A 219 -11.67 42.06 -7.64
N GLY A 220 -11.05 41.03 -8.21
CA GLY A 220 -10.83 39.72 -7.58
C GLY A 220 -12.05 38.77 -7.57
N GLN A 221 -13.10 39.04 -8.34
CA GLN A 221 -14.29 38.16 -8.44
C GLN A 221 -14.11 37.00 -9.43
N LEU A 222 -13.32 37.20 -10.50
CA LEU A 222 -13.11 36.16 -11.52
C LEU A 222 -12.44 34.89 -10.96
N PRO A 223 -11.40 34.95 -10.09
CA PRO A 223 -10.79 33.76 -9.51
C PRO A 223 -11.79 32.86 -8.74
N GLU A 224 -12.75 33.44 -8.01
CA GLU A 224 -13.80 32.66 -7.33
C GLU A 224 -14.69 31.90 -8.33
N ARG A 225 -14.96 32.49 -9.50
CA ARG A 225 -15.73 31.87 -10.58
C ARG A 225 -14.93 30.79 -11.30
N LEU A 226 -13.62 30.99 -11.49
CA LEU A 226 -12.73 29.96 -12.02
C LEU A 226 -12.63 28.75 -11.08
N GLU A 227 -12.66 28.94 -9.76
CA GLU A 227 -12.74 27.81 -8.81
C GLU A 227 -14.09 27.07 -8.86
N ALA A 228 -15.19 27.78 -9.15
CA ALA A 228 -16.49 27.13 -9.41
C ALA A 228 -16.46 26.28 -10.69
N TRP A 229 -15.85 26.79 -11.77
CA TRP A 229 -15.59 26.04 -13.00
C TRP A 229 -14.78 24.77 -12.74
N LYS A 230 -13.65 24.91 -12.03
CA LYS A 230 -12.81 23.79 -11.63
C LYS A 230 -13.57 22.73 -10.85
N THR A 231 -14.38 23.14 -9.87
CA THR A 231 -15.19 22.22 -9.05
C THR A 231 -16.20 21.45 -9.92
N ILE A 232 -16.89 22.11 -10.85
CA ILE A 232 -17.85 21.42 -11.72
C ILE A 232 -17.14 20.52 -12.73
N ILE A 233 -16.11 21.03 -13.42
CA ILE A 233 -15.41 20.26 -14.44
C ILE A 233 -14.77 19.01 -13.82
N LEU A 234 -14.04 19.17 -12.71
CA LEU A 234 -13.28 18.06 -12.10
C LEU A 234 -14.16 17.18 -11.21
N ASP A 235 -14.80 17.76 -10.19
CA ASP A 235 -15.46 16.99 -9.12
C ASP A 235 -16.86 16.50 -9.53
N VAL A 236 -17.46 17.06 -10.59
CA VAL A 236 -18.77 16.60 -11.09
C VAL A 236 -18.62 15.82 -12.38
N PHE A 237 -18.11 16.44 -13.45
CA PHE A 237 -18.07 15.79 -14.77
C PHE A 237 -16.92 14.78 -14.90
N CYS A 238 -15.66 15.18 -14.66
CA CYS A 238 -14.52 14.28 -14.80
C CYS A 238 -14.60 13.11 -13.81
N GLU A 239 -14.91 13.36 -12.54
CA GLU A 239 -15.07 12.30 -11.53
C GLU A 239 -16.16 11.29 -11.93
N ALA A 240 -17.29 11.75 -12.48
CA ALA A 240 -18.35 10.86 -12.97
C ALA A 240 -17.90 10.03 -14.19
N ILE A 241 -17.15 10.64 -15.12
CA ILE A 241 -16.60 9.94 -16.30
C ILE A 241 -15.60 8.86 -15.87
N VAL A 242 -14.72 9.15 -14.91
CA VAL A 242 -13.79 8.15 -14.36
C VAL A 242 -14.53 7.06 -13.60
N SER A 243 -15.56 7.42 -12.83
CA SER A 243 -16.34 6.49 -12.01
C SER A 243 -17.19 5.51 -12.83
N SER A 244 -17.56 5.84 -14.07
CA SER A 244 -18.29 4.91 -14.95
C SER A 244 -17.41 3.77 -15.47
N ARG A 245 -16.08 3.95 -15.48
CA ARG A 245 -15.05 3.02 -15.98
C ARG A 245 -15.07 2.72 -17.48
N ASP A 246 -16.09 3.14 -18.21
CA ASP A 246 -16.21 2.95 -19.66
C ASP A 246 -16.66 4.19 -20.43
N GLY A 247 -16.88 5.33 -19.76
CA GLY A 247 -17.19 6.61 -20.40
C GLY A 247 -18.57 6.72 -21.06
N VAL A 248 -19.41 5.68 -21.00
CA VAL A 248 -20.70 5.61 -21.71
C VAL A 248 -21.81 6.30 -20.93
N ASP A 249 -22.62 7.12 -21.62
CA ASP A 249 -23.86 7.77 -21.12
C ASP A 249 -23.70 8.57 -19.81
N VAL A 250 -22.53 9.18 -19.59
CA VAL A 250 -22.22 9.91 -18.35
C VAL A 250 -22.83 11.30 -18.32
N PHE A 251 -22.83 11.99 -19.46
CA PHE A 251 -23.38 13.34 -19.59
C PHE A 251 -24.14 13.49 -20.92
N LEU A 252 -25.09 14.42 -20.92
CA LEU A 252 -25.90 14.81 -22.06
C LEU A 252 -25.64 16.29 -22.33
N ILE A 253 -25.46 16.63 -23.61
CA ILE A 253 -25.35 18.02 -24.06
C ILE A 253 -26.61 18.31 -24.88
N ASP A 254 -27.41 19.25 -24.40
CA ASP A 254 -28.62 19.65 -25.08
C ASP A 254 -28.64 21.17 -25.34
N MET A 255 -29.41 21.57 -26.34
CA MET A 255 -29.62 22.97 -26.67
C MET A 255 -31.07 23.35 -26.38
N PRO A 256 -31.41 23.69 -25.12
CA PRO A 256 -32.80 24.00 -24.73
C PRO A 256 -33.36 25.20 -25.49
N THR A 257 -32.50 26.14 -25.91
CA THR A 257 -32.80 27.18 -26.89
C THR A 257 -31.68 27.25 -27.92
N PRO A 258 -31.90 27.86 -29.12
CA PRO A 258 -30.84 28.02 -30.13
C PRO A 258 -29.59 28.73 -29.61
N ASP A 259 -29.78 29.57 -28.58
CA ASP A 259 -28.77 30.45 -28.00
C ASP A 259 -28.19 29.91 -26.69
N GLN A 260 -28.57 28.70 -26.25
CA GLN A 260 -28.09 28.10 -25.00
C GLN A 260 -27.57 26.70 -25.24
N THR A 261 -26.33 26.45 -24.81
CA THR A 261 -25.81 25.08 -24.68
C THR A 261 -25.79 24.69 -23.22
N ARG A 262 -26.49 23.62 -22.87
CA ARG A 262 -26.58 23.07 -21.52
C ARG A 262 -25.87 21.73 -21.45
N PHE A 263 -25.06 21.56 -20.40
CA PHE A 263 -24.40 20.31 -20.06
C PHE A 263 -25.10 19.72 -18.84
N VAL A 264 -25.65 18.52 -18.95
CA VAL A 264 -26.41 17.83 -17.91
C VAL A 264 -25.74 16.51 -17.58
N MET A 265 -25.54 16.20 -16.31
CA MET A 265 -25.08 14.87 -15.92
C MET A 265 -26.22 13.84 -16.00
N SER A 266 -25.98 12.74 -16.72
CA SER A 266 -26.88 11.59 -16.82
C SER A 266 -26.77 10.72 -15.55
N GLN A 267 -27.81 9.91 -15.26
CA GLN A 267 -28.02 9.28 -13.96
C GLN A 267 -26.86 8.38 -13.44
N LYS A 268 -26.79 8.29 -12.10
CA LYS A 268 -25.86 7.56 -11.21
C LYS A 268 -24.68 6.82 -11.87
N PRO A 269 -23.44 7.34 -11.72
CA PRO A 269 -22.23 6.58 -12.01
C PRO A 269 -22.03 5.52 -10.93
N ARG A 270 -22.62 4.34 -11.09
CA ARG A 270 -22.19 3.14 -10.39
C ARG A 270 -21.94 2.04 -11.40
N GLY A 271 -20.77 2.12 -12.05
CA GLY A 271 -20.16 0.90 -12.57
C GLY A 271 -20.06 -0.13 -11.44
N LYS A 272 -20.38 -1.39 -11.71
CA LYS A 272 -20.09 -2.47 -10.77
C LYS A 272 -18.58 -2.42 -10.48
N LYS A 273 -18.18 -2.48 -9.20
CA LYS A 273 -16.76 -2.43 -8.77
C LYS A 273 -15.86 -3.46 -9.48
N ASP A 274 -16.46 -4.48 -10.09
CA ASP A 274 -15.77 -5.57 -10.79
C ASP A 274 -15.49 -5.31 -12.28
N LYS A 275 -15.97 -4.22 -12.89
CA LYS A 275 -15.70 -3.96 -14.32
C LYS A 275 -14.30 -3.36 -14.52
N PRO A 276 -13.45 -3.89 -15.42
CA PRO A 276 -12.13 -3.31 -15.70
C PRO A 276 -12.27 -1.91 -16.30
N MET A 277 -11.29 -1.04 -16.02
CA MET A 277 -11.24 0.33 -16.55
C MET A 277 -10.89 0.30 -18.04
N ASN A 278 -11.75 0.85 -18.90
CA ASN A 278 -11.46 1.05 -20.32
C ASN A 278 -10.95 2.48 -20.53
N VAL A 279 -9.61 2.62 -20.52
CA VAL A 279 -8.94 3.93 -20.63
C VAL A 279 -9.30 4.66 -21.92
N GLU A 280 -9.40 3.94 -23.04
CA GLU A 280 -9.69 4.54 -24.34
C GLU A 280 -11.05 5.22 -24.35
N LYS A 281 -12.11 4.52 -23.93
CA LYS A 281 -13.46 5.09 -23.91
C LYS A 281 -13.64 6.20 -22.88
N VAL A 282 -12.97 6.08 -21.72
CA VAL A 282 -12.97 7.12 -20.69
C VAL A 282 -12.31 8.40 -21.21
N LEU A 283 -11.13 8.28 -21.83
CA LEU A 283 -10.44 9.41 -22.43
C LEU A 283 -11.22 10.00 -23.63
N GLU A 284 -11.82 9.19 -24.50
CA GLU A 284 -12.68 9.66 -25.59
C GLU A 284 -13.89 10.45 -25.08
N SER A 285 -14.54 9.99 -24.00
CA SER A 285 -15.65 10.70 -23.36
C SER A 285 -15.20 12.04 -22.77
N MET A 286 -14.02 12.09 -22.15
CA MET A 286 -13.39 13.35 -21.70
C MET A 286 -13.04 14.27 -22.87
N GLU A 287 -12.43 13.74 -23.94
CA GLU A 287 -12.10 14.50 -25.15
C GLU A 287 -13.35 15.13 -25.77
N LEU A 288 -14.47 14.37 -25.84
CA LEU A 288 -15.75 14.87 -26.34
C LEU A 288 -16.28 16.02 -25.49
N PHE A 289 -16.24 15.87 -24.16
CA PHE A 289 -16.64 16.91 -23.21
C PHE A 289 -15.83 18.20 -23.42
N PHE A 290 -14.50 18.11 -23.43
CA PHE A 290 -13.62 19.27 -23.58
C PHE A 290 -13.69 19.89 -24.98
N SER A 291 -13.86 19.08 -26.03
CA SER A 291 -14.02 19.58 -27.40
C SER A 291 -15.30 20.42 -27.53
N LYS A 292 -16.41 19.94 -26.96
CA LYS A 292 -17.68 20.68 -26.99
C LYS A 292 -17.63 21.91 -26.09
N LEU A 293 -16.97 21.83 -24.95
CA LEU A 293 -16.75 22.98 -24.08
C LEU A 293 -15.90 24.06 -24.77
N SER A 294 -14.80 23.66 -25.43
CA SER A 294 -13.95 24.59 -26.19
C SER A 294 -14.71 25.23 -27.35
N GLU A 295 -15.52 24.46 -28.10
CA GLU A 295 -16.33 25.00 -29.19
C GLU A 295 -17.30 26.10 -28.71
N VAL A 296 -17.95 25.88 -27.56
CA VAL A 296 -18.90 26.83 -26.98
C VAL A 296 -18.18 28.07 -26.44
N LEU A 297 -17.01 27.91 -25.82
CA LEU A 297 -16.22 29.02 -25.28
C LEU A 297 -15.51 29.83 -26.38
N ALA A 298 -14.98 29.16 -27.41
CA ALA A 298 -14.27 29.79 -28.53
C ALA A 298 -15.19 30.66 -29.37
N LYS A 299 -16.45 30.27 -29.56
CA LYS A 299 -17.47 31.07 -30.26
C LYS A 299 -17.70 32.45 -29.63
N ASN A 300 -17.37 32.63 -28.37
CA ASN A 300 -17.57 33.90 -27.66
C ASN A 300 -16.30 34.79 -27.64
N GLU A 301 -15.14 34.32 -28.16
CA GLU A 301 -13.81 34.97 -28.14
C GLU A 301 -13.57 35.88 -26.91
N LEU A 302 -13.75 35.32 -25.72
CA LEU A 302 -13.71 36.11 -24.50
C LEU A 302 -12.28 36.32 -24.03
N LEU A 303 -11.85 37.58 -23.99
CA LEU A 303 -10.49 38.00 -23.66
C LEU A 303 -10.48 38.85 -22.39
N ASP A 304 -9.54 38.57 -21.50
CA ASP A 304 -9.19 39.46 -20.38
C ASP A 304 -8.32 40.64 -20.86
N ALA A 305 -8.12 41.68 -20.03
CA ALA A 305 -7.27 42.84 -20.32
C ALA A 305 -5.84 42.48 -20.77
N THR A 306 -5.36 41.29 -20.40
CA THR A 306 -4.04 40.76 -20.77
C THR A 306 -4.02 40.03 -22.11
N GLY A 307 -5.15 39.92 -22.81
CA GLY A 307 -5.30 39.18 -24.06
C GLY A 307 -5.40 37.65 -23.88
N LYS A 308 -5.59 37.17 -22.64
CA LYS A 308 -5.77 35.74 -22.37
C LYS A 308 -7.22 35.33 -22.57
N SER A 309 -7.43 34.19 -23.24
CA SER A 309 -8.76 33.63 -23.45
C SER A 309 -9.32 33.01 -22.16
N LEU A 310 -10.65 33.04 -22.01
CA LEU A 310 -11.32 32.38 -20.89
C LEU A 310 -11.02 30.88 -20.83
N THR A 311 -10.89 30.22 -21.99
CA THR A 311 -10.48 28.81 -22.09
C THR A 311 -9.12 28.57 -21.45
N SER A 312 -8.15 29.45 -21.69
CA SER A 312 -6.82 29.35 -21.08
C SER A 312 -6.84 29.61 -19.57
N MET A 313 -7.69 30.53 -19.11
CA MET A 313 -7.85 30.82 -17.67
C MET A 313 -8.47 29.64 -16.91
N ILE A 314 -9.50 29.00 -17.47
CA ILE A 314 -10.07 27.76 -16.91
C ILE A 314 -9.02 26.64 -16.98
N GLY A 315 -8.34 26.52 -18.11
CA GLY A 315 -7.25 25.59 -18.34
C GLY A 315 -6.18 25.59 -17.25
N HIS A 316 -5.67 26.78 -16.92
CA HIS A 316 -4.64 26.95 -15.90
C HIS A 316 -5.05 26.44 -14.51
N THR A 317 -6.34 26.52 -14.14
CA THR A 317 -6.82 26.04 -12.84
C THR A 317 -7.08 24.54 -12.81
N ILE A 318 -7.39 23.92 -13.95
CA ILE A 318 -7.70 22.49 -14.05
C ILE A 318 -6.52 21.61 -14.47
N GLU A 319 -5.49 22.17 -15.12
CA GLU A 319 -4.36 21.43 -15.73
C GLU A 319 -3.71 20.43 -14.77
N ALA A 320 -3.10 20.91 -13.68
CA ALA A 320 -2.39 20.03 -12.74
C ALA A 320 -3.31 19.02 -12.01
N PRO A 321 -4.50 19.42 -11.51
CA PRO A 321 -5.46 18.47 -10.94
C PRO A 321 -5.94 17.40 -11.93
N LEU A 322 -6.22 17.76 -13.18
CA LEU A 322 -6.71 16.84 -14.20
C LEU A 322 -5.63 15.83 -14.61
N ILE A 323 -4.39 16.28 -14.80
CA ILE A 323 -3.26 15.38 -15.05
C ILE A 323 -3.10 14.36 -13.90
N THR A 324 -3.23 14.83 -12.65
CA THR A 324 -3.16 13.96 -11.47
C THR A 324 -4.29 12.92 -11.46
N MET A 325 -5.51 13.32 -11.81
CA MET A 325 -6.68 12.43 -11.89
C MET A 325 -6.50 11.37 -12.98
N ILE A 326 -6.00 11.74 -14.17
CA ILE A 326 -5.75 10.81 -15.26
C ILE A 326 -4.69 9.77 -14.85
N LEU A 327 -3.59 10.22 -14.23
CA LEU A 327 -2.52 9.33 -13.78
C LEU A 327 -2.99 8.36 -12.69
N LYS A 328 -3.62 8.86 -11.62
CA LYS A 328 -3.98 8.06 -10.44
C LYS A 328 -5.28 7.29 -10.60
N ASP A 329 -6.31 7.92 -11.15
CA ASP A 329 -7.66 7.39 -11.13
C ASP A 329 -8.07 6.70 -12.44
N VAL A 330 -7.33 6.93 -13.54
CA VAL A 330 -7.57 6.25 -14.84
C VAL A 330 -6.44 5.26 -15.15
N ILE A 331 -5.23 5.76 -15.40
CA ILE A 331 -4.10 4.95 -15.90
C ILE A 331 -3.61 3.97 -14.84
N ALA A 332 -3.31 4.44 -13.62
CA ALA A 332 -2.91 3.54 -12.53
C ALA A 332 -4.00 2.51 -12.21
N ASN A 333 -5.28 2.89 -12.35
CA ASN A 333 -6.42 1.99 -12.16
C ASN A 333 -6.54 0.92 -13.25
N ALA A 334 -6.19 1.25 -14.49
CA ALA A 334 -6.19 0.35 -15.63
C ALA A 334 -4.86 -0.40 -15.84
N ALA A 335 -3.85 -0.12 -15.02
CA ALA A 335 -2.53 -0.74 -15.13
C ALA A 335 -2.67 -2.27 -15.14
N PRO A 336 -2.01 -2.95 -16.09
CA PRO A 336 -2.16 -4.38 -16.32
C PRO A 336 -1.66 -5.19 -15.13
N VAL A 337 -2.27 -6.37 -14.97
CA VAL A 337 -1.87 -7.39 -14.00
C VAL A 337 -1.83 -8.72 -14.73
N CYS A 338 -0.88 -8.85 -15.65
CA CYS A 338 -0.68 -10.04 -16.47
C CYS A 338 0.25 -11.06 -15.78
N GLU A 339 0.63 -12.11 -16.51
CA GLU A 339 1.44 -13.21 -15.99
C GLU A 339 2.94 -12.86 -15.96
N THR A 340 3.42 -12.06 -16.92
CA THR A 340 4.83 -11.71 -17.05
C THR A 340 5.09 -10.21 -16.85
N ALA A 341 6.27 -9.88 -16.33
CA ALA A 341 6.67 -8.49 -16.08
C ALA A 341 6.80 -7.65 -17.35
N ASP A 342 7.23 -8.28 -18.45
CA ASP A 342 7.51 -7.59 -19.71
C ASP A 342 6.21 -7.20 -20.44
N GLU A 343 5.19 -8.05 -20.40
CA GLU A 343 3.86 -7.75 -20.95
C GLU A 343 3.18 -6.61 -20.20
N ASP A 344 3.29 -6.60 -18.86
CA ASP A 344 2.77 -5.52 -18.01
C ASP A 344 3.39 -4.17 -18.40
N GLN A 345 4.70 -4.15 -18.65
CA GLN A 345 5.42 -2.93 -19.02
C GLN A 345 4.99 -2.40 -20.39
N GLN A 346 4.86 -3.27 -21.40
CA GLN A 346 4.45 -2.86 -22.75
C GLN A 346 3.01 -2.32 -22.78
N LEU A 347 2.08 -3.01 -22.13
CA LEU A 347 0.69 -2.57 -22.04
C LEU A 347 0.58 -1.24 -21.29
N PHE A 348 1.39 -1.03 -20.25
CA PHE A 348 1.42 0.23 -19.52
C PHE A 348 2.01 1.38 -20.33
N LEU A 349 3.08 1.15 -21.11
CA LEU A 349 3.62 2.16 -22.04
C LEU A 349 2.56 2.61 -23.05
N HIS A 350 1.77 1.68 -23.57
CA HIS A 350 0.65 1.99 -24.46
C HIS A 350 -0.44 2.83 -23.75
N LEU A 351 -0.72 2.56 -22.46
CA LEU A 351 -1.65 3.38 -21.67
C LEU A 351 -1.12 4.81 -21.44
N ILE A 352 0.18 4.97 -21.19
CA ILE A 352 0.83 6.28 -21.07
C ILE A 352 0.77 7.03 -22.39
N GLU A 353 1.10 6.36 -23.50
CA GLU A 353 1.03 6.96 -24.84
C GLU A 353 -0.38 7.50 -25.13
N ARG A 354 -1.43 6.74 -24.76
CA ARG A 354 -2.80 7.22 -24.89
C ARG A 354 -3.11 8.42 -23.98
N GLY A 355 -2.58 8.44 -22.77
CA GLY A 355 -2.64 9.60 -21.87
C GLY A 355 -1.93 10.84 -22.44
N GLU A 356 -0.76 10.67 -23.05
CA GLU A 356 -0.03 11.77 -23.70
C GLU A 356 -0.76 12.27 -24.95
N LEU A 357 -1.40 11.39 -25.74
CA LEU A 357 -2.28 11.81 -26.85
C LEU A 357 -3.45 12.68 -26.37
N PHE A 358 -4.03 12.35 -25.20
CA PHE A 358 -5.04 13.20 -24.57
C PHE A 358 -4.47 14.58 -24.19
N VAL A 359 -3.27 14.61 -23.59
CA VAL A 359 -2.59 15.87 -23.24
C VAL A 359 -2.35 16.73 -24.48
N VAL A 360 -1.92 16.15 -25.60
CA VAL A 360 -1.73 16.87 -26.88
C VAL A 360 -3.05 17.50 -27.35
N LYS A 361 -4.15 16.73 -27.36
CA LYS A 361 -5.47 17.27 -27.71
C LYS A 361 -5.91 18.41 -26.79
N MET A 362 -5.62 18.32 -25.49
CA MET A 362 -5.94 19.39 -24.54
C MET A 362 -5.11 20.67 -24.76
N LYS A 363 -3.89 20.55 -25.29
CA LYS A 363 -3.09 21.70 -25.74
C LYS A 363 -3.70 22.33 -26.99
N ASP A 364 -4.11 21.52 -27.96
CA ASP A 364 -4.75 21.99 -29.20
C ASP A 364 -6.07 22.72 -28.91
N LEU A 365 -6.84 22.24 -27.92
CA LEU A 365 -8.07 22.88 -27.47
C LEU A 365 -7.85 24.17 -26.65
N GLY A 366 -6.60 24.50 -26.29
CA GLY A 366 -6.23 25.72 -25.56
C GLY A 366 -6.40 25.66 -24.04
N PHE A 367 -6.69 24.50 -23.47
CA PHE A 367 -6.81 24.32 -22.02
C PHE A 367 -5.46 24.08 -21.34
N PHE A 368 -4.52 23.39 -21.99
CA PHE A 368 -3.23 23.09 -21.38
C PHE A 368 -2.11 23.99 -21.89
N SER A 369 -1.16 24.29 -21.00
CA SER A 369 0.09 24.96 -21.36
C SER A 369 0.91 24.11 -22.35
N GLN A 370 1.71 24.76 -23.18
CA GLN A 370 2.60 24.04 -24.11
C GLN A 370 3.62 23.15 -23.36
N SER A 371 3.96 23.53 -22.13
CA SER A 371 4.82 22.77 -21.20
C SER A 371 4.16 21.57 -20.53
N ALA A 372 2.83 21.42 -20.60
CA ALA A 372 2.13 20.33 -19.95
C ALA A 372 2.60 18.96 -20.48
N LYS A 373 2.93 18.03 -19.60
CA LYS A 373 3.16 16.61 -19.93
C LYS A 373 2.58 15.75 -18.83
N LEU A 374 2.25 14.51 -19.16
CA LEU A 374 1.78 13.55 -18.19
C LEU A 374 2.93 13.15 -17.23
N LEU A 375 4.14 13.00 -17.77
CA LEU A 375 5.28 12.37 -17.07
C LEU A 375 5.89 13.14 -15.87
N PHE A 376 5.63 14.43 -15.66
CA PHE A 376 6.42 15.23 -14.71
C PHE A 376 5.90 15.30 -13.26
N SER A 377 4.73 14.71 -12.94
CA SER A 377 4.06 14.96 -11.65
C SER A 377 3.95 13.78 -10.69
N LEU A 378 4.30 12.56 -11.09
CA LEU A 378 4.29 11.38 -10.21
C LEU A 378 5.42 10.41 -10.54
N ASP A 379 5.98 9.85 -9.47
CA ASP A 379 6.96 8.76 -9.50
C ASP A 379 6.27 7.49 -10.02
N THR A 380 6.22 7.37 -11.35
CA THR A 380 5.56 6.28 -12.09
C THR A 380 6.02 4.91 -11.62
N ASP A 381 7.27 4.81 -11.17
CA ASP A 381 7.90 3.58 -10.72
C ASP A 381 7.30 3.11 -9.39
N THR A 382 6.96 4.03 -8.48
CA THR A 382 6.33 3.67 -7.19
C THR A 382 4.91 3.11 -7.33
N ILE A 383 4.08 3.70 -8.19
CA ILE A 383 2.71 3.21 -8.45
C ILE A 383 2.76 1.83 -9.12
N PHE A 384 3.66 1.66 -10.08
CA PHE A 384 3.89 0.39 -10.75
C PHE A 384 4.25 -0.71 -9.76
N VAL A 385 5.25 -0.45 -8.92
CA VAL A 385 5.72 -1.43 -7.94
C VAL A 385 4.61 -1.76 -6.93
N ASP A 386 3.83 -0.78 -6.46
CA ASP A 386 2.76 -1.04 -5.49
C ASP A 386 1.64 -1.91 -6.05
N ARG A 387 1.20 -1.64 -7.29
CA ARG A 387 0.20 -2.44 -8.02
C ARG A 387 0.70 -3.87 -8.25
N ARG A 388 1.94 -3.99 -8.72
CA ARG A 388 2.60 -5.29 -8.93
C ARG A 388 2.73 -6.07 -7.63
N CYS A 389 3.12 -5.41 -6.54
CA CYS A 389 3.21 -6.04 -5.23
C CYS A 389 1.85 -6.59 -4.78
N PHE A 390 0.78 -5.80 -4.93
CA PHE A 390 -0.58 -6.22 -4.59
C PHE A 390 -1.04 -7.43 -5.43
N ALA A 391 -0.76 -7.42 -6.74
CA ALA A 391 -1.07 -8.53 -7.63
C ALA A 391 -0.36 -9.83 -7.23
N ILE A 392 0.94 -9.75 -6.98
CA ILE A 392 1.75 -10.89 -6.53
C ILE A 392 1.21 -11.41 -5.20
N LEU A 393 0.88 -10.52 -4.27
CA LEU A 393 0.31 -10.90 -2.96
C LEU A 393 -1.06 -11.60 -3.11
N SER A 394 -1.91 -11.12 -4.01
CA SER A 394 -3.20 -11.76 -4.31
C SER A 394 -3.02 -13.15 -4.95
N LYS A 395 -2.11 -13.31 -5.91
CA LYS A 395 -1.79 -14.61 -6.53
C LYS A 395 -1.19 -15.58 -5.51
N ALA A 396 -0.25 -15.11 -4.69
CA ALA A 396 0.33 -15.90 -3.61
C ALA A 396 -0.73 -16.40 -2.64
N ASN A 397 -1.66 -15.54 -2.22
CA ASN A 397 -2.75 -15.92 -1.33
C ASN A 397 -3.68 -16.97 -1.95
N LYS A 398 -3.93 -16.90 -3.27
CA LYS A 398 -4.69 -17.92 -3.99
C LYS A 398 -3.98 -19.28 -3.93
N PHE A 399 -2.67 -19.33 -4.21
CA PHE A 399 -1.89 -20.57 -4.14
C PHE A 399 -1.81 -21.13 -2.72
N ILE A 400 -1.68 -20.27 -1.69
CA ILE A 400 -1.66 -20.71 -0.29
C ILE A 400 -2.98 -21.37 0.12
N CYS A 401 -4.10 -20.86 -0.38
CA CYS A 401 -5.44 -21.38 -0.06
C CYS A 401 -5.87 -22.56 -0.94
N ASP A 402 -5.08 -22.95 -1.93
CA ASP A 402 -5.42 -23.99 -2.89
C ASP A 402 -5.31 -25.41 -2.27
N THR A 403 -5.91 -26.42 -2.91
CA THR A 403 -5.95 -27.78 -2.39
C THR A 403 -4.65 -28.55 -2.63
N TYR A 404 -4.46 -29.65 -1.88
CA TYR A 404 -3.28 -30.54 -1.98
C TYR A 404 -3.55 -31.77 -2.87
N GLU A 405 -4.58 -31.72 -3.73
CA GLU A 405 -5.01 -32.87 -4.55
C GLU A 405 -3.98 -33.27 -5.61
N LYS A 406 -3.27 -32.29 -6.17
CA LYS A 406 -2.28 -32.50 -7.23
C LYS A 406 -0.87 -32.36 -6.69
N LEU A 407 -0.07 -33.40 -6.89
CA LEU A 407 1.31 -33.48 -6.44
C LEU A 407 2.27 -33.43 -7.63
N THR A 408 3.41 -32.78 -7.43
CA THR A 408 4.49 -32.64 -8.42
C THR A 408 5.78 -33.18 -7.81
N SER A 409 6.55 -33.93 -8.59
CA SER A 409 7.88 -34.38 -8.18
C SER A 409 8.91 -33.28 -8.45
N VAL A 410 9.69 -32.96 -7.43
CA VAL A 410 10.79 -31.98 -7.49
C VAL A 410 12.06 -32.62 -6.93
N GLY A 411 13.22 -32.05 -7.27
CA GLY A 411 14.53 -32.54 -6.81
C GLY A 411 15.16 -33.58 -7.75
N VAL A 412 16.36 -34.01 -7.39
CA VAL A 412 17.23 -34.91 -8.16
C VAL A 412 17.18 -36.31 -7.56
N GLU A 413 17.31 -37.35 -8.40
CA GLU A 413 17.38 -38.73 -7.93
C GLU A 413 18.67 -39.01 -7.15
N ASP A 414 18.60 -39.93 -6.18
CA ASP A 414 19.69 -40.27 -5.25
C ASP A 414 20.92 -40.94 -5.91
N ASN A 415 20.93 -41.10 -7.23
CA ASN A 415 22.03 -41.72 -8.00
C ASN A 415 23.02 -40.69 -8.57
N ALA A 416 22.85 -39.39 -8.29
CA ALA A 416 23.76 -38.36 -8.76
C ALA A 416 25.16 -38.50 -8.12
N GLU A 417 26.23 -38.45 -8.92
CA GLU A 417 27.61 -38.58 -8.46
C GLU A 417 27.96 -37.53 -7.40
N GLN A 418 28.41 -37.98 -6.22
CA GLN A 418 28.86 -37.12 -5.13
C GLN A 418 30.36 -36.86 -5.23
N ASN A 419 30.76 -35.87 -6.03
CA ASN A 419 32.15 -35.46 -6.16
C ASN A 419 32.41 -34.11 -5.45
N ILE A 420 33.20 -34.14 -4.37
CA ILE A 420 33.60 -32.97 -3.57
C ILE A 420 34.47 -31.99 -4.35
N ASP A 421 35.23 -32.45 -5.34
CA ASP A 421 36.13 -31.59 -6.13
C ASP A 421 35.34 -30.60 -7.02
N MET A 422 34.07 -30.92 -7.32
CA MET A 422 33.14 -30.07 -8.08
C MET A 422 32.71 -28.80 -7.34
N LEU A 423 32.91 -28.69 -6.02
CA LEU A 423 32.60 -27.47 -5.25
C LEU A 423 33.55 -26.31 -5.58
N GLY A 424 34.82 -26.60 -5.85
CA GLY A 424 35.81 -25.61 -6.28
C GLY A 424 35.59 -25.18 -7.73
N GLU A 425 35.09 -26.09 -8.57
CA GLU A 425 34.80 -25.86 -9.98
C GLU A 425 33.43 -25.20 -10.20
N ALA A 426 32.46 -25.31 -9.28
CA ALA A 426 31.11 -24.75 -9.41
C ALA A 426 31.10 -23.23 -9.68
N PHE A 427 32.06 -22.49 -9.14
CA PHE A 427 32.22 -21.04 -9.37
C PHE A 427 32.75 -20.71 -10.77
N ALA A 428 33.59 -21.59 -11.34
CA ALA A 428 34.10 -21.46 -12.71
C ALA A 428 33.09 -22.02 -13.74
N HIS A 429 32.42 -23.10 -13.38
CA HIS A 429 31.40 -23.79 -14.17
C HIS A 429 30.12 -22.97 -14.32
N THR A 430 29.75 -22.12 -13.34
CA THR A 430 28.63 -21.16 -13.52
C THR A 430 28.96 -20.09 -14.57
N GLU A 431 30.20 -19.62 -14.63
CA GLU A 431 30.64 -18.63 -15.61
C GLU A 431 30.77 -19.25 -17.02
N ASP A 432 31.18 -20.50 -17.14
CA ASP A 432 31.30 -21.21 -18.41
C ASP A 432 29.96 -21.79 -18.92
N VAL A 433 29.05 -22.24 -18.04
CA VAL A 433 27.65 -22.59 -18.40
C VAL A 433 26.89 -21.37 -18.87
N ARG A 434 27.10 -20.21 -18.22
CA ARG A 434 26.53 -18.94 -18.67
C ARG A 434 26.99 -18.55 -20.08
N LYS A 435 28.21 -18.93 -20.49
CA LYS A 435 28.69 -18.78 -21.87
C LYS A 435 28.09 -19.82 -22.83
N LEU A 436 27.84 -21.05 -22.38
CA LEU A 436 27.36 -22.16 -23.22
C LEU A 436 25.84 -22.14 -23.45
N TYR A 437 25.04 -21.77 -22.45
CA TYR A 437 23.57 -21.84 -22.47
C TYR A 437 22.87 -20.46 -22.52
N GLY A 438 23.62 -19.36 -22.51
CA GLY A 438 23.06 -18.01 -22.61
C GLY A 438 22.11 -17.67 -21.45
N ASN A 439 20.90 -17.17 -21.75
CA ASN A 439 19.93 -16.68 -20.76
C ASN A 439 19.06 -17.76 -20.10
N ASP A 440 19.14 -19.01 -20.56
CA ASP A 440 18.19 -20.06 -20.18
C ASP A 440 18.71 -20.94 -19.03
N MET A 441 18.97 -20.31 -17.88
CA MET A 441 19.42 -20.96 -16.64
C MET A 441 18.40 -21.95 -16.06
N ALA A 442 17.16 -21.96 -16.55
CA ALA A 442 16.13 -22.93 -16.14
C ALA A 442 16.52 -24.38 -16.49
N ARG A 443 17.40 -24.59 -17.48
CA ARG A 443 17.95 -25.91 -17.85
C ARG A 443 18.96 -26.48 -16.84
N LEU A 444 19.55 -25.66 -15.95
CA LEU A 444 20.39 -26.15 -14.85
C LEU A 444 19.63 -27.02 -13.84
N TRP A 445 18.30 -26.90 -13.83
CA TRP A 445 17.40 -27.66 -12.96
C TRP A 445 16.53 -28.65 -13.76
N SER A 446 16.93 -29.01 -14.98
CA SER A 446 16.10 -29.82 -15.88
C SER A 446 15.80 -31.22 -15.33
N ARG A 447 14.58 -31.69 -15.65
CA ARG A 447 13.84 -32.85 -15.12
C ARG A 447 14.44 -34.23 -15.41
N ASP A 448 15.55 -34.30 -16.14
CA ASP A 448 16.06 -35.53 -16.78
C ASP A 448 17.42 -35.97 -16.22
N GLY A 449 17.54 -36.09 -14.89
CA GLY A 449 18.66 -36.79 -14.25
C GLY A 449 20.03 -36.10 -14.24
N GLU A 450 20.22 -34.98 -14.93
CA GLU A 450 21.49 -34.24 -14.95
C GLU A 450 21.33 -32.81 -14.41
N SER A 451 21.15 -32.68 -13.08
CA SER A 451 21.36 -31.40 -12.39
C SER A 451 22.86 -31.13 -12.31
N GLN A 452 23.34 -30.08 -12.98
CA GLN A 452 24.77 -29.72 -13.04
C GLN A 452 25.27 -28.91 -11.82
N PHE A 453 24.43 -28.69 -10.79
CA PHE A 453 24.93 -28.20 -9.49
C PHE A 453 25.70 -29.31 -8.76
N PRO A 454 26.75 -28.99 -7.96
CA PRO A 454 27.40 -29.99 -7.12
C PRO A 454 26.33 -30.72 -6.30
N SER A 455 26.34 -32.05 -6.34
CA SER A 455 25.27 -32.90 -5.77
C SER A 455 24.92 -32.57 -4.31
N TYR A 456 25.83 -31.92 -3.57
CA TYR A 456 25.66 -31.44 -2.21
C TYR A 456 24.60 -30.34 -2.02
N PHE A 457 24.33 -29.52 -3.04
CA PHE A 457 23.28 -28.49 -3.01
C PHE A 457 22.03 -28.91 -3.78
N ALA A 458 21.93 -30.14 -4.26
CA ALA A 458 20.71 -30.59 -4.91
C ALA A 458 19.63 -30.90 -3.86
N LEU A 459 18.41 -30.45 -4.09
CA LEU A 459 17.27 -30.96 -3.34
C LEU A 459 17.05 -32.43 -3.74
N GLN A 460 17.04 -33.33 -2.75
CA GLN A 460 16.68 -34.72 -2.98
C GLN A 460 15.24 -34.86 -3.48
N LYS A 461 14.99 -35.84 -4.35
CA LYS A 461 13.67 -36.11 -4.92
C LYS A 461 12.60 -36.24 -3.84
N CYS A 462 11.53 -35.45 -3.96
CA CYS A 462 10.36 -35.51 -3.09
C CYS A 462 9.10 -35.05 -3.83
N LEU A 463 7.93 -35.30 -3.22
CA LEU A 463 6.64 -34.81 -3.73
C LEU A 463 6.21 -33.55 -2.97
N VAL A 464 5.84 -32.52 -3.74
CA VAL A 464 5.28 -31.24 -3.26
C VAL A 464 3.90 -31.01 -3.88
N SER A 465 3.08 -30.14 -3.30
CA SER A 465 1.82 -29.74 -3.94
C SER A 465 2.08 -28.88 -5.17
N GLU A 466 1.25 -29.02 -6.19
CA GLU A 466 1.31 -28.17 -7.40
C GLU A 466 1.16 -26.68 -7.03
N SER A 467 0.34 -26.38 -6.01
CA SER A 467 0.20 -25.03 -5.46
C SER A 467 1.50 -24.46 -4.88
N ALA A 468 2.31 -25.28 -4.19
CA ALA A 468 3.61 -24.87 -3.69
C ALA A 468 4.63 -24.69 -4.81
N PHE A 469 4.57 -25.54 -5.84
CA PHE A 469 5.38 -25.38 -7.06
C PHE A 469 5.10 -24.04 -7.75
N ASN A 470 3.82 -23.72 -7.98
CA ASN A 470 3.40 -22.46 -8.58
C ASN A 470 3.72 -21.24 -7.71
N PHE A 471 3.61 -21.37 -6.39
CA PHE A 471 4.02 -20.34 -5.43
C PHE A 471 5.53 -20.05 -5.54
N VAL A 472 6.38 -21.07 -5.65
CA VAL A 472 7.83 -20.88 -5.83
C VAL A 472 8.15 -20.20 -7.16
N ASN A 473 7.46 -20.55 -8.25
CA ASN A 473 7.65 -19.87 -9.53
C ASN A 473 7.29 -18.38 -9.44
N LEU A 474 6.17 -18.04 -8.79
CA LEU A 474 5.79 -16.65 -8.53
C LEU A 474 6.84 -15.90 -7.69
N LEU A 475 7.37 -16.54 -6.64
CA LEU A 475 8.45 -15.99 -5.82
C LEU A 475 9.72 -15.76 -6.67
N ARG A 476 10.07 -16.71 -7.53
CA ARG A 476 11.20 -16.62 -8.46
C ARG A 476 11.06 -15.46 -9.44
N ASP A 477 9.89 -15.29 -10.04
CA ASP A 477 9.65 -14.20 -10.98
C ASP A 477 9.66 -12.83 -10.30
N ASN A 478 9.16 -12.74 -9.06
CA ASN A 478 9.28 -11.52 -8.27
C ASN A 478 10.75 -11.19 -7.98
N MET A 479 11.55 -12.19 -7.60
CA MET A 479 12.96 -11.99 -7.29
C MET A 479 13.79 -11.65 -8.53
N LYS A 480 13.52 -12.26 -9.69
CA LYS A 480 14.11 -11.82 -10.96
C LYS A 480 13.82 -10.34 -11.22
N ALA A 481 12.59 -9.88 -10.98
CA ALA A 481 12.24 -8.47 -11.10
C ALA A 481 13.02 -7.58 -10.12
N VAL A 482 13.21 -8.02 -8.87
CA VAL A 482 14.08 -7.33 -7.90
C VAL A 482 15.50 -7.15 -8.45
N PHE A 483 16.11 -8.20 -8.99
CA PHE A 483 17.48 -8.15 -9.51
C PHE A 483 17.62 -7.29 -10.77
N SER A 484 16.59 -7.24 -11.61
CA SER A 484 16.59 -6.41 -12.83
C SER A 484 16.28 -4.93 -12.58
N THR A 485 15.76 -4.56 -11.40
CA THR A 485 15.32 -3.19 -11.13
C THR A 485 16.51 -2.30 -10.70
N GLU A 486 16.75 -1.21 -11.42
CA GLU A 486 17.81 -0.24 -11.13
C GLU A 486 17.47 0.73 -9.98
N ASP A 487 16.20 1.15 -9.87
CA ASP A 487 15.74 2.04 -8.79
C ASP A 487 15.77 1.34 -7.42
N GLU A 488 16.40 1.98 -6.44
CA GLU A 488 16.61 1.43 -5.10
C GLU A 488 15.29 1.31 -4.32
N LYS A 489 14.38 2.27 -4.44
CA LYS A 489 13.09 2.24 -3.73
C LYS A 489 12.18 1.14 -4.26
N ALA A 490 12.06 1.04 -5.58
CA ALA A 490 11.35 -0.02 -6.28
C ALA A 490 11.90 -1.40 -5.92
N ARG A 491 13.23 -1.56 -5.96
CA ARG A 491 13.92 -2.80 -5.58
C ARG A 491 13.61 -3.21 -4.14
N ALA A 492 13.71 -2.28 -3.19
CA ALA A 492 13.42 -2.53 -1.78
C ALA A 492 11.96 -2.97 -1.55
N ARG A 493 11.00 -2.34 -2.24
CA ARG A 493 9.58 -2.70 -2.14
C ARG A 493 9.28 -4.09 -2.71
N LEU A 494 9.81 -4.43 -3.88
CA LEU A 494 9.65 -5.77 -4.48
C LEU A 494 10.27 -6.86 -3.61
N ALA A 495 11.43 -6.58 -2.99
CA ALA A 495 12.09 -7.48 -2.06
C ALA A 495 11.27 -7.69 -0.77
N LEU A 496 10.75 -6.61 -0.19
CA LEU A 496 9.84 -6.70 0.96
C LEU A 496 8.56 -7.46 0.61
N ASN A 497 8.06 -7.31 -0.62
CA ASN A 497 6.91 -8.08 -1.08
C ASN A 497 7.21 -9.58 -1.18
N ALA A 498 8.42 -9.97 -1.57
CA ALA A 498 8.87 -11.36 -1.53
C ALA A 498 8.85 -11.92 -0.09
N GLU A 499 9.33 -11.16 0.88
CA GLU A 499 9.26 -11.54 2.31
C GLU A 499 7.82 -11.67 2.78
N ASN A 500 6.96 -10.71 2.43
CA ASN A 500 5.55 -10.70 2.81
C ASN A 500 4.80 -11.95 2.30
N ILE A 501 5.00 -12.36 1.03
CA ILE A 501 4.30 -13.55 0.51
C ILE A 501 4.78 -14.84 1.18
N VAL A 502 6.06 -14.95 1.51
CA VAL A 502 6.60 -16.12 2.24
C VAL A 502 6.09 -16.11 3.67
N ARG A 503 6.06 -14.96 4.32
CA ARG A 503 5.49 -14.79 5.66
C ARG A 503 3.99 -15.15 5.70
N LEU A 504 3.24 -14.75 4.67
CA LEU A 504 1.85 -15.15 4.50
C LEU A 504 1.72 -16.68 4.38
N TYR A 505 2.59 -17.33 3.60
CA TYR A 505 2.61 -18.80 3.47
C TYR A 505 2.80 -19.48 4.84
N VAL A 506 3.82 -19.05 5.59
CA VAL A 506 4.15 -19.57 6.93
C VAL A 506 2.96 -19.47 7.89
N ILE A 507 2.21 -18.36 7.83
CA ILE A 507 1.10 -18.11 8.77
C ILE A 507 -0.19 -18.79 8.32
N LEU A 508 -0.55 -18.69 7.04
CA LEU A 508 -1.88 -19.07 6.56
C LEU A 508 -1.97 -20.54 6.19
N SER A 509 -0.95 -21.13 5.56
CA SER A 509 -0.96 -22.53 5.13
C SER A 509 -1.30 -23.51 6.27
N PRO A 510 -0.60 -23.51 7.42
CA PRO A 510 -0.91 -24.42 8.53
C PRO A 510 -2.25 -24.16 9.20
N ARG A 511 -2.80 -22.93 9.08
CA ARG A 511 -4.11 -22.58 9.66
C ARG A 511 -5.26 -23.01 8.77
N LYS A 512 -5.12 -22.80 7.46
CA LYS A 512 -6.14 -23.14 6.46
C LYS A 512 -6.29 -24.64 6.30
N HIS A 513 -5.18 -25.36 6.33
CA HIS A 513 -5.14 -26.81 6.08
C HIS A 513 -4.98 -27.63 7.38
N ALA A 514 -5.26 -27.04 8.54
CA ALA A 514 -5.03 -27.66 9.85
C ALA A 514 -5.74 -29.01 10.00
N GLU A 515 -7.01 -29.09 9.59
CA GLU A 515 -7.80 -30.33 9.63
C GLU A 515 -7.20 -31.40 8.71
N LEU A 516 -6.82 -31.02 7.50
CA LEU A 516 -6.19 -31.92 6.52
C LEU A 516 -4.88 -32.51 7.05
N PHE A 517 -3.99 -31.65 7.58
CA PHE A 517 -2.70 -32.08 8.10
C PHE A 517 -2.83 -32.95 9.36
N SER A 518 -3.81 -32.66 10.21
CA SER A 518 -4.06 -33.45 11.42
C SER A 518 -4.69 -34.82 11.14
N SER A 519 -5.44 -34.96 10.05
CA SER A 519 -6.20 -36.16 9.71
C SER A 519 -5.45 -37.11 8.78
N ILE A 520 -4.62 -36.60 7.86
CA ILE A 520 -3.95 -37.38 6.82
C ILE A 520 -2.42 -37.23 6.91
N PRO A 521 -1.69 -38.26 7.39
CA PRO A 521 -0.24 -38.20 7.55
C PRO A 521 0.53 -37.86 6.27
N THR A 522 0.08 -38.38 5.13
CA THR A 522 0.68 -38.08 3.82
C THR A 522 0.62 -36.59 3.49
N MET A 523 -0.46 -35.90 3.85
CA MET A 523 -0.59 -34.45 3.59
C MET A 523 0.30 -33.61 4.49
N ALA A 524 0.47 -34.02 5.75
CA ALA A 524 1.47 -33.41 6.64
C ALA A 524 2.90 -33.59 6.10
N ALA A 525 3.20 -34.73 5.48
CA ALA A 525 4.47 -34.98 4.80
C ALA A 525 4.68 -34.13 3.54
N VAL A 526 3.64 -33.97 2.71
CA VAL A 526 3.69 -33.05 1.57
C VAL A 526 3.90 -31.61 2.04
N PHE A 527 3.22 -31.18 3.12
CA PHE A 527 3.44 -29.85 3.69
C PHE A 527 4.87 -29.67 4.23
N TYR A 528 5.43 -30.70 4.86
CA TYR A 528 6.83 -30.70 5.26
C TYR A 528 7.75 -30.49 4.04
N ASN A 529 7.55 -31.27 2.97
CA ASN A 529 8.30 -31.12 1.73
C ASN A 529 8.10 -29.74 1.09
N ASN A 530 6.89 -29.20 1.05
CA ASN A 530 6.60 -27.87 0.52
C ASN A 530 7.45 -26.80 1.21
N CYS A 531 7.49 -26.82 2.54
CA CYS A 531 8.27 -25.86 3.32
C CYS A 531 9.78 -26.00 3.08
N TYR A 532 10.28 -27.25 2.97
CA TYR A 532 11.68 -27.51 2.67
C TYR A 532 12.06 -27.17 1.23
N TYR A 533 11.15 -27.37 0.27
CA TYR A 533 11.30 -26.96 -1.12
C TYR A 533 11.36 -25.44 -1.24
N ILE A 534 10.41 -24.71 -0.64
CA ILE A 534 10.43 -23.24 -0.61
C ILE A 534 11.71 -22.74 0.07
N SER A 535 12.11 -23.35 1.19
CA SER A 535 13.35 -23.02 1.90
C SER A 535 14.57 -23.24 1.02
N HIS A 536 14.62 -24.36 0.30
CA HIS A 536 15.69 -24.68 -0.63
C HIS A 536 15.80 -23.63 -1.71
N CYS A 537 14.70 -23.30 -2.39
CA CYS A 537 14.67 -22.27 -3.40
C CYS A 537 15.14 -20.92 -2.85
N ILE A 538 14.65 -20.47 -1.68
CA ILE A 538 15.12 -19.21 -1.08
C ILE A 538 16.65 -19.18 -0.91
N MET A 539 17.25 -20.29 -0.47
CA MET A 539 18.71 -20.39 -0.27
C MET A 539 19.49 -20.43 -1.59
N THR A 540 18.89 -20.89 -2.69
CA THR A 540 19.56 -21.01 -3.99
C THR A 540 19.26 -19.88 -4.96
N MET A 541 18.25 -19.04 -4.68
CA MET A 541 17.74 -18.02 -5.59
C MET A 541 18.74 -16.90 -5.92
N SER A 542 19.68 -16.60 -5.02
CA SER A 542 20.75 -15.62 -5.27
C SER A 542 21.68 -16.07 -6.41
N PHE A 543 21.88 -17.38 -6.59
CA PHE A 543 22.66 -17.93 -7.69
C PHE A 543 21.96 -17.84 -9.05
N GLU A 544 20.64 -17.56 -9.06
CA GLU A 544 19.85 -17.41 -10.30
C GLU A 544 19.93 -15.99 -10.89
N ALA A 545 20.45 -15.02 -10.11
CA ALA A 545 20.52 -13.60 -10.50
C ALA A 545 21.71 -13.31 -11.43
N LYS A 546 21.71 -12.16 -12.11
CA LYS A 546 22.88 -11.63 -12.84
C LYS A 546 23.34 -10.31 -12.23
N GLY A 547 24.64 -10.13 -11.99
CA GLY A 547 25.29 -8.83 -11.71
C GLY A 547 25.88 -8.65 -10.30
N ASP A 548 26.75 -7.65 -10.13
CA ASP A 548 27.53 -7.38 -8.90
C ASP A 548 26.70 -6.89 -7.69
N THR A 549 25.45 -6.46 -7.91
CA THR A 549 24.50 -6.02 -6.86
C THR A 549 23.94 -7.19 -6.02
N GLN A 550 24.37 -8.43 -6.32
CA GLN A 550 23.90 -9.69 -5.76
C GLN A 550 24.09 -9.88 -4.24
N LYS A 551 25.13 -9.28 -3.62
CA LYS A 551 25.60 -9.75 -2.31
C LYS A 551 25.07 -9.00 -1.08
N THR A 552 24.51 -7.79 -1.23
CA THR A 552 24.40 -6.88 -0.08
C THR A 552 23.01 -6.72 0.53
N LEU A 553 21.92 -7.07 -0.17
CA LEU A 553 20.56 -6.76 0.30
C LEU A 553 19.67 -7.99 0.59
N MET A 554 19.89 -9.14 -0.05
CA MET A 554 18.86 -10.19 -0.14
C MET A 554 19.02 -11.38 0.81
N GLU A 555 20.26 -11.83 1.08
CA GLU A 555 20.51 -12.96 1.99
C GLU A 555 19.95 -12.75 3.40
N PRO A 556 20.01 -11.56 4.03
CA PRO A 556 19.46 -11.38 5.38
C PRO A 556 17.93 -11.39 5.42
N LEU A 557 17.26 -10.90 4.36
CA LEU A 557 15.83 -10.59 4.39
C LEU A 557 14.96 -11.86 4.41
N LEU A 558 15.33 -12.88 3.64
CA LEU A 558 14.54 -14.12 3.50
C LEU A 558 15.08 -15.28 4.35
N LEU A 559 16.30 -15.18 4.90
CA LEU A 559 16.91 -16.27 5.68
C LEU A 559 16.13 -16.57 6.97
N ASP A 560 15.58 -15.56 7.63
CA ASP A 560 14.71 -15.74 8.79
C ASP A 560 13.41 -16.50 8.42
N SER A 561 12.92 -16.31 7.19
CA SER A 561 11.79 -17.07 6.66
C SER A 561 12.10 -18.55 6.44
N VAL A 562 13.35 -18.91 6.14
CA VAL A 562 13.79 -20.32 6.04
C VAL A 562 13.66 -21.03 7.38
N ILE A 563 14.11 -20.38 8.47
CA ILE A 563 14.00 -20.94 9.82
C ILE A 563 12.52 -21.14 10.19
N ARG A 564 11.68 -20.14 9.93
CA ARG A 564 10.24 -20.24 10.19
C ARG A 564 9.55 -21.33 9.40
N LEU A 565 9.83 -21.46 8.10
CA LEU A 565 9.27 -22.52 7.25
C LEU A 565 9.61 -23.90 7.79
N ARG A 566 10.89 -24.13 8.12
CA ARG A 566 11.36 -25.41 8.67
C ARG A 566 10.77 -25.70 10.05
N SER A 567 10.62 -24.68 10.91
CA SER A 567 10.00 -24.83 12.23
C SER A 567 8.54 -25.25 12.11
N VAL A 568 7.74 -24.53 11.31
CA VAL A 568 6.31 -24.84 11.13
C VAL A 568 6.11 -26.22 10.49
N ALA A 569 6.96 -26.60 9.55
CA ALA A 569 6.97 -27.94 8.96
C ALA A 569 7.25 -29.03 10.00
N ALA A 570 8.30 -28.84 10.80
CA ALA A 570 8.67 -29.79 11.85
C ALA A 570 7.57 -29.92 12.90
N ASP A 571 6.98 -28.80 13.36
CA ASP A 571 5.87 -28.80 14.32
C ASP A 571 4.64 -29.53 13.77
N CYS A 572 4.34 -29.35 12.48
CA CYS A 572 3.23 -30.03 11.83
C CYS A 572 3.46 -31.54 11.76
N MET A 573 4.65 -31.96 11.30
CA MET A 573 5.02 -33.38 11.24
C MET A 573 5.01 -34.01 12.63
N GLU A 574 5.58 -33.34 13.63
CA GLU A 574 5.68 -33.86 14.99
C GLU A 574 4.31 -34.06 15.67
N LYS A 575 3.33 -33.19 15.37
CA LYS A 575 1.94 -33.38 15.81
C LYS A 575 1.33 -34.66 15.22
N THR A 576 1.57 -34.90 13.93
CA THR A 576 1.13 -36.13 13.26
C THR A 576 1.79 -37.36 13.87
N LEU A 577 3.12 -37.35 14.07
CA LEU A 577 3.83 -38.47 14.67
C LEU A 577 3.42 -38.71 16.13
N THR A 578 3.16 -37.64 16.89
CA THR A 578 2.63 -37.76 18.26
C THR A 578 1.28 -38.45 18.28
N ARG A 579 0.40 -38.15 17.32
CA ARG A 579 -0.88 -38.85 17.18
C ARG A 579 -0.67 -40.33 16.88
N CYS A 580 0.20 -40.67 15.92
CA CYS A 580 0.52 -42.06 15.61
C CYS A 580 1.05 -42.82 16.83
N ARG A 581 1.94 -42.21 17.62
CA ARG A 581 2.44 -42.77 18.88
C ARG A 581 1.34 -42.97 19.92
N ARG A 582 0.37 -42.07 20.02
CA ARG A 582 -0.80 -42.23 20.91
C ARG A 582 -1.67 -43.42 20.50
N GLU A 583 -1.93 -43.60 19.21
CA GLU A 583 -2.67 -44.75 18.68
C GLU A 583 -1.93 -46.07 18.98
N MET A 584 -0.59 -46.08 18.87
CA MET A 584 0.22 -47.23 19.29
C MET A 584 0.20 -47.46 20.81
N THR A 585 0.19 -46.39 21.61
CA THR A 585 0.09 -46.49 23.07
C THR A 585 -1.22 -47.14 23.47
N ALA A 586 -2.33 -46.80 22.83
CA ALA A 586 -3.64 -47.40 23.09
C ALA A 586 -3.65 -48.93 22.91
N TYR A 587 -2.86 -49.47 21.97
CA TYR A 587 -2.70 -50.93 21.82
C TYR A 587 -1.89 -51.57 22.95
N LEU A 588 -1.06 -50.80 23.65
CA LEU A 588 -0.15 -51.24 24.71
C LEU A 588 -0.59 -50.82 26.12
N GLU A 589 -1.74 -50.14 26.26
CA GLU A 589 -2.27 -49.64 27.54
C GLU A 589 -2.63 -50.77 28.52
N ASP A 590 -3.11 -51.90 28.01
CA ASP A 590 -3.45 -53.06 28.82
C ASP A 590 -2.18 -53.82 29.23
N HIS A 591 -1.66 -53.54 30.42
CA HIS A 591 -0.50 -54.23 30.98
C HIS A 591 -0.68 -55.75 31.10
N SER A 592 -1.92 -56.25 31.14
CA SER A 592 -2.18 -57.69 31.18
C SER A 592 -1.81 -58.42 29.88
N ILE A 593 -1.50 -57.70 28.78
CA ILE A 593 -1.04 -58.33 27.54
C ILE A 593 0.30 -59.06 27.71
N PHE A 594 1.10 -58.68 28.71
CA PHE A 594 2.41 -59.29 29.00
C PHE A 594 2.33 -60.42 30.02
N GLU A 595 1.14 -60.68 30.57
CA GLU A 595 0.91 -61.69 31.60
C GLU A 595 0.03 -62.82 31.05
N HIS A 596 0.17 -64.01 31.64
CA HIS A 596 -0.65 -65.20 31.37
C HIS A 596 -0.50 -65.68 29.92
N LEU A 597 0.72 -65.62 29.40
CA LEU A 597 1.03 -66.04 28.05
C LEU A 597 0.90 -67.56 27.93
N PRO A 598 0.41 -68.09 26.79
CA PRO A 598 0.15 -69.51 26.63
C PRO A 598 1.42 -70.35 26.79
N VAL A 599 1.30 -71.42 27.57
CA VAL A 599 2.41 -72.35 27.83
C VAL A 599 2.81 -73.06 26.53
N ASN A 600 4.12 -73.17 26.28
CA ASN A 600 4.70 -73.76 25.06
C ASN A 600 4.43 -72.98 23.75
N TYR A 601 4.04 -71.71 23.82
CA TYR A 601 3.96 -70.88 22.62
C TYR A 601 5.36 -70.65 22.02
N LYS A 602 5.48 -70.85 20.71
CA LYS A 602 6.68 -70.52 19.94
C LYS A 602 6.27 -69.69 18.74
N THR A 603 7.00 -68.61 18.51
CA THR A 603 6.88 -67.83 17.28
C THR A 603 7.33 -68.65 16.09
N THR A 604 6.80 -68.28 14.92
CA THR A 604 7.21 -68.87 13.64
C THR A 604 7.91 -67.81 12.80
N ARG A 605 8.56 -68.22 11.71
CA ARG A 605 9.12 -67.28 10.73
C ARG A 605 8.07 -66.33 10.12
N ARG A 606 6.78 -66.64 10.24
CA ARG A 606 5.69 -65.79 9.73
C ARG A 606 5.03 -64.92 10.81
N THR A 607 5.44 -65.06 12.06
CA THR A 607 4.97 -64.17 13.12
C THR A 607 5.40 -62.75 12.76
N PHE A 608 4.40 -61.86 12.65
CA PHE A 608 4.50 -60.50 12.12
C PHE A 608 4.81 -60.34 10.62
N SER A 609 4.61 -61.34 9.77
CA SER A 609 4.73 -61.16 8.29
C SER A 609 3.79 -60.07 7.75
N SER A 610 4.10 -59.54 6.56
CA SER A 610 3.19 -58.59 5.90
C SER A 610 1.91 -59.31 5.43
N PRO A 611 0.77 -58.60 5.27
CA PRO A 611 -0.45 -59.20 4.75
C PRO A 611 -0.26 -59.90 3.39
N ASP A 612 0.59 -59.34 2.53
CA ASP A 612 0.87 -59.86 1.18
C ASP A 612 1.66 -61.19 1.20
N GLU A 613 2.52 -61.37 2.21
CA GLU A 613 3.25 -62.63 2.44
C GLU A 613 2.38 -63.74 3.03
N MET A 614 1.27 -63.38 3.68
CA MET A 614 0.36 -64.32 4.33
C MET A 614 -0.59 -65.01 3.34
N THR A 615 -0.90 -64.39 2.20
CA THR A 615 -1.83 -64.92 1.18
C THR A 615 -1.25 -66.02 0.28
N ASN A 616 0.08 -66.23 0.26
CA ASN A 616 0.76 -67.05 -0.76
C ASN A 616 1.08 -68.51 -0.38
N SER A 617 0.39 -69.13 0.59
CA SER A 617 0.53 -70.59 0.79
C SER A 617 -0.60 -71.21 1.61
N ALA A 618 -1.08 -72.36 1.16
CA ALA A 618 -2.20 -73.12 1.71
C ALA A 618 -1.90 -73.97 2.97
N ASP A 619 -0.68 -73.99 3.52
CA ASP A 619 -0.35 -74.90 4.62
C ASP A 619 0.47 -74.23 5.72
N VAL A 620 -0.18 -73.77 6.80
CA VAL A 620 0.42 -73.67 8.13
C VAL A 620 -0.65 -73.89 9.20
N ILE A 621 -0.38 -74.84 10.09
CA ILE A 621 -1.14 -75.12 11.32
C ILE A 621 -1.28 -73.83 12.13
N VAL A 622 -2.50 -73.30 12.20
CA VAL A 622 -2.87 -72.12 13.00
C VAL A 622 -2.73 -72.47 14.49
N PRO A 623 -1.92 -71.76 15.29
CA PRO A 623 -1.96 -71.89 16.75
C PRO A 623 -3.38 -71.56 17.23
N LYS A 624 -3.96 -72.42 18.08
CA LYS A 624 -5.39 -72.42 18.43
C LYS A 624 -5.92 -71.12 19.06
N GLU A 625 -5.06 -70.20 19.48
CA GLU A 625 -5.38 -68.80 19.80
C GLU A 625 -4.07 -68.01 19.87
N GLU A 626 -3.94 -66.91 19.12
CA GLU A 626 -2.76 -66.05 19.20
C GLU A 626 -2.77 -65.23 20.52
N PRO A 627 -1.62 -65.16 21.24
CA PRO A 627 -1.47 -64.33 22.44
C PRO A 627 -1.91 -62.88 22.20
N LYS A 628 -2.54 -62.27 23.21
CA LYS A 628 -2.93 -60.85 23.16
C LYS A 628 -1.74 -59.94 22.82
N LEU A 629 -0.56 -60.21 23.40
CA LEU A 629 0.69 -59.53 23.09
C LEU A 629 0.96 -59.44 21.58
N ILE A 630 0.81 -60.56 20.86
CA ILE A 630 1.10 -60.64 19.44
C ILE A 630 0.06 -59.85 18.65
N LYS A 631 -1.22 -59.92 19.02
CA LYS A 631 -2.26 -59.12 18.37
C LYS A 631 -2.00 -57.62 18.51
N CYS A 632 -1.64 -57.16 19.71
CA CYS A 632 -1.31 -55.75 19.97
C CYS A 632 -0.06 -55.31 19.21
N LEU A 633 1.02 -56.10 19.25
CA LEU A 633 2.25 -55.80 18.51
C LEU A 633 2.04 -55.84 16.99
N ALA A 634 1.23 -56.77 16.49
CA ALA A 634 0.85 -56.85 15.08
C ALA A 634 0.05 -55.61 14.66
N ALA A 635 -0.86 -55.11 15.51
CA ALA A 635 -1.58 -53.86 15.27
C ALA A 635 -0.63 -52.65 15.21
N CYS A 636 0.33 -52.55 16.14
CA CYS A 636 1.38 -51.52 16.10
C CYS A 636 2.22 -51.59 14.82
N LEU A 637 2.66 -52.79 14.43
CA LEU A 637 3.45 -52.98 13.21
C LEU A 637 2.66 -52.70 11.94
N LEU A 638 1.38 -53.09 11.89
CA LEU A 638 0.49 -52.78 10.79
C LEU A 638 0.35 -51.26 10.63
N HIS A 639 0.16 -50.56 11.74
CA HIS A 639 0.09 -49.09 11.76
C HIS A 639 1.35 -48.44 11.21
N ILE A 640 2.54 -48.87 11.69
CA ILE A 640 3.83 -48.39 11.18
C ILE A 640 3.97 -48.69 9.69
N ARG A 641 3.59 -49.88 9.22
CA ARG A 641 3.66 -50.27 7.81
C ARG A 641 2.77 -49.42 6.91
N LEU A 642 1.54 -49.14 7.35
CA LEU A 642 0.63 -48.29 6.59
C LEU A 642 1.20 -46.88 6.42
N ILE A 643 1.77 -46.31 7.48
CA ILE A 643 2.46 -45.01 7.41
C ILE A 643 3.68 -45.11 6.49
N ALA A 644 4.53 -46.11 6.70
CA ALA A 644 5.75 -46.31 5.92
C ALA A 644 5.44 -46.47 4.43
N ASN A 645 4.42 -47.23 4.03
CA ASN A 645 4.03 -47.39 2.65
C ASN A 645 3.55 -46.07 2.03
N ASN A 646 2.70 -45.33 2.75
CA ASN A 646 2.12 -44.07 2.26
C ASN A 646 3.13 -42.92 2.17
N LEU A 647 4.23 -42.97 2.92
CA LEU A 647 5.25 -41.93 2.94
C LEU A 647 6.46 -42.20 2.05
N ARG A 648 6.64 -43.45 1.59
CA ARG A 648 7.84 -43.91 0.87
C ARG A 648 8.09 -43.14 -0.43
N GLU A 649 7.04 -42.86 -1.20
CA GLU A 649 7.16 -42.13 -2.47
C GLU A 649 7.14 -40.61 -2.29
N VAL A 650 6.74 -40.13 -1.11
CA VAL A 650 6.55 -38.70 -0.82
C VAL A 650 7.82 -38.08 -0.28
N LEU A 651 8.44 -38.70 0.72
CA LEU A 651 9.58 -38.15 1.46
C LEU A 651 10.92 -38.55 0.84
N THR A 652 11.96 -37.75 1.12
CA THR A 652 13.34 -38.13 0.81
C THR A 652 13.79 -39.29 1.72
N GLU A 653 14.80 -40.07 1.31
CA GLU A 653 15.27 -41.25 2.06
C GLU A 653 15.55 -40.92 3.53
N VAL A 654 16.32 -39.86 3.78
CA VAL A 654 16.75 -39.48 5.13
C VAL A 654 15.56 -39.10 6.00
N VAL A 655 14.61 -38.34 5.46
CA VAL A 655 13.43 -37.89 6.21
C VAL A 655 12.48 -39.06 6.45
N TYR A 656 12.29 -39.91 5.44
CA TYR A 656 11.51 -41.15 5.55
C TYR A 656 12.04 -42.05 6.68
N CYS A 657 13.33 -42.36 6.67
CA CYS A 657 13.94 -43.23 7.67
C CYS A 657 13.89 -42.62 9.08
N LYS A 658 14.06 -41.29 9.21
CA LYS A 658 13.87 -40.60 10.49
C LYS A 658 12.44 -40.71 11.00
N VAL A 659 11.44 -40.51 10.12
CA VAL A 659 10.02 -40.57 10.49
C VAL A 659 9.64 -41.98 10.94
N VAL A 660 9.85 -42.99 10.10
CA VAL A 660 9.53 -44.39 10.40
C VAL A 660 10.36 -44.87 11.59
N GLY A 661 11.64 -44.51 11.63
CA GLY A 661 12.54 -44.86 12.71
C GLY A 661 12.12 -44.27 14.05
N SER A 662 11.57 -43.05 14.09
CA SER A 662 11.04 -42.46 15.33
C SER A 662 9.84 -43.23 15.91
N LEU A 663 8.97 -43.78 15.04
CA LEU A 663 7.82 -44.59 15.47
C LEU A 663 8.27 -45.94 16.01
N ILE A 664 9.24 -46.57 15.35
CA ILE A 664 9.84 -47.83 15.81
C ILE A 664 10.57 -47.61 17.13
N SER A 665 11.39 -46.56 17.23
CA SER A 665 12.10 -46.22 18.46
C SER A 665 11.12 -46.05 19.62
N PHE A 666 9.99 -45.38 19.39
CA PHE A 666 8.91 -45.25 20.38
C PHE A 666 8.30 -46.60 20.79
N LEU A 667 8.03 -47.50 19.84
CA LEU A 667 7.53 -48.85 20.13
C LEU A 667 8.52 -49.61 21.02
N LEU A 668 9.77 -49.70 20.59
CA LEU A 668 10.81 -50.48 21.27
C LEU A 668 11.10 -49.92 22.67
N ASP A 669 11.19 -48.60 22.83
CA ASP A 669 11.37 -47.94 24.12
C ASP A 669 10.17 -48.18 25.05
N SER A 670 8.95 -48.17 24.53
CA SER A 670 7.74 -48.47 25.32
C SER A 670 7.74 -49.91 25.84
N LEU A 671 8.20 -50.87 25.04
CA LEU A 671 8.35 -52.26 25.48
C LEU A 671 9.46 -52.42 26.51
N VAL A 672 10.62 -51.78 26.30
CA VAL A 672 11.72 -51.80 27.27
C VAL A 672 11.26 -51.22 28.61
N ARG A 673 10.60 -50.06 28.61
CA ARG A 673 10.05 -49.44 29.82
C ARG A 673 9.09 -50.38 30.56
N HIS A 674 8.19 -51.03 29.84
CA HIS A 674 7.26 -51.99 30.42
C HIS A 674 8.00 -53.12 31.15
N VAL A 675 8.89 -53.80 30.44
CA VAL A 675 9.63 -54.97 30.96
C VAL A 675 10.50 -54.59 32.15
N VAL A 676 11.25 -53.50 32.06
CA VAL A 676 12.13 -53.02 33.14
C VAL A 676 11.35 -52.61 34.40
N SER A 677 10.11 -52.10 34.24
CA SER A 677 9.25 -51.70 35.36
C SER A 677 8.52 -52.88 36.03
N THR A 678 8.53 -54.05 35.41
CA THR A 678 7.81 -55.23 35.91
C THR A 678 8.56 -55.81 37.12
N SER A 679 7.85 -56.02 38.24
CA SER A 679 8.46 -56.43 39.50
C SER A 679 8.74 -57.93 39.61
N ASP A 680 7.97 -58.75 38.89
CA ASP A 680 8.05 -60.21 38.96
C ASP A 680 7.60 -60.82 37.62
N PHE A 681 8.29 -61.87 37.18
CA PHE A 681 7.99 -62.58 35.94
C PHE A 681 7.72 -64.05 36.21
N ARG A 682 6.67 -64.59 35.60
CA ARG A 682 6.61 -66.03 35.39
C ARG A 682 7.63 -66.45 34.36
N GLU A 683 8.33 -67.55 34.64
CA GLU A 683 9.33 -68.12 33.73
C GLU A 683 8.79 -68.34 32.30
N ASN A 684 7.53 -68.83 32.19
CA ASN A 684 6.89 -68.99 30.88
C ASN A 684 6.67 -67.64 30.16
N ASP A 685 6.19 -66.62 30.88
CA ASP A 685 5.90 -65.31 30.28
C ASP A 685 7.21 -64.66 29.78
N ALA A 686 8.28 -64.72 30.57
CA ALA A 686 9.60 -64.21 30.19
C ALA A 686 10.15 -64.89 28.93
N ASN A 687 10.08 -66.22 28.85
CA ASN A 687 10.54 -66.99 27.69
C ASN A 687 9.73 -66.68 26.43
N VAL A 688 8.39 -66.60 26.53
CA VAL A 688 7.52 -66.25 25.40
C VAL A 688 7.78 -64.81 24.95
N MET A 689 7.94 -63.86 25.87
CA MET A 689 8.28 -62.47 25.55
C MET A 689 9.62 -62.36 24.83
N ALA A 690 10.65 -63.07 25.29
CA ALA A 690 11.97 -63.09 24.64
C ALA A 690 11.86 -63.55 23.17
N ASP A 691 11.10 -64.62 22.90
CA ASP A 691 10.89 -65.14 21.55
C ASP A 691 10.08 -64.17 20.67
N VAL A 692 9.01 -63.59 21.21
CA VAL A 692 8.17 -62.60 20.52
C VAL A 692 8.95 -61.32 20.18
N PHE A 693 9.70 -60.78 21.12
CA PHE A 693 10.49 -59.57 20.90
C PHE A 693 11.67 -59.81 19.97
N LYS A 694 12.29 -60.98 19.99
CA LYS A 694 13.30 -61.35 18.99
C LYS A 694 12.71 -61.31 17.57
N ARG A 695 11.50 -61.85 17.39
CA ARG A 695 10.79 -61.78 16.11
C ARG A 695 10.41 -60.34 15.73
N LEU A 696 10.01 -59.54 16.71
CA LEU A 696 9.71 -58.11 16.51
C LEU A 696 10.94 -57.35 15.99
N LEU A 697 12.13 -57.59 16.57
CA LEU A 697 13.39 -56.97 16.14
C LEU A 697 13.73 -57.29 14.68
N GLU A 698 13.48 -58.53 14.23
CA GLU A 698 13.62 -58.89 12.81
C GLU A 698 12.60 -58.14 11.93
N ALA A 699 11.34 -58.07 12.37
CA ALA A 699 10.27 -57.41 11.64
C ALA A 699 10.49 -55.90 11.46
N VAL A 700 10.91 -55.19 12.52
CA VAL A 700 11.21 -53.74 12.44
C VAL A 700 12.44 -53.46 11.59
N SER A 701 13.44 -54.36 11.58
CA SER A 701 14.60 -54.26 10.69
C SER A 701 14.21 -54.27 9.22
N ASN A 702 13.22 -55.09 8.85
CA ASN A 702 12.75 -55.15 7.47
C ASN A 702 11.91 -53.92 7.06
N ILE A 703 11.24 -53.27 8.01
CA ILE A 703 10.42 -52.07 7.75
C ILE A 703 11.31 -50.87 7.41
N VAL A 704 12.48 -50.76 8.05
CA VAL A 704 13.45 -49.67 7.85
C VAL A 704 14.51 -50.04 6.80
N THR A 705 14.16 -50.93 5.87
CA THR A 705 15.03 -51.32 4.76
C THR A 705 14.86 -50.36 3.59
N TYR A 706 15.98 -49.79 3.14
CA TYR A 706 16.06 -48.96 1.95
C TYR A 706 17.20 -49.45 1.06
N LYS A 707 16.97 -49.53 -0.27
CA LYS A 707 17.92 -50.12 -1.24
C LYS A 707 18.51 -51.46 -0.76
N GLU A 708 17.63 -52.33 -0.24
CA GLU A 708 17.97 -53.67 0.28
C GLU A 708 18.89 -53.70 1.52
N GLN A 709 19.18 -52.55 2.14
CA GLN A 709 19.95 -52.43 3.38
C GLN A 709 19.08 -51.97 4.55
N SER A 710 19.20 -52.64 5.69
CA SER A 710 18.53 -52.21 6.92
C SER A 710 19.19 -50.94 7.47
N ARG A 711 18.40 -49.89 7.69
CA ARG A 711 18.87 -48.61 8.25
C ARG A 711 18.57 -48.49 9.75
N VAL A 712 18.27 -49.60 10.42
CA VAL A 712 17.99 -49.61 11.88
C VAL A 712 19.16 -49.08 12.69
N THR A 713 20.39 -49.43 12.33
CA THR A 713 21.60 -48.93 13.00
C THR A 713 21.83 -47.43 12.79
N ASP A 714 21.19 -46.82 11.80
CA ASP A 714 21.37 -45.41 11.48
C ASP A 714 20.31 -44.54 12.18
N PHE A 715 19.08 -45.05 12.34
CA PHE A 715 17.94 -44.24 12.80
C PHE A 715 17.24 -44.76 14.07
N CYS A 716 17.52 -45.99 14.52
CA CYS A 716 16.87 -46.61 15.69
C CYS A 716 17.85 -47.39 16.59
N ALA A 717 19.16 -47.16 16.46
CA ALA A 717 20.19 -48.01 17.06
C ALA A 717 19.99 -48.21 18.56
N ARG A 718 19.81 -47.11 19.29
CA ARG A 718 19.75 -47.13 20.76
C ARG A 718 18.60 -48.00 21.26
N GLU A 719 17.38 -47.75 20.81
CA GLU A 719 16.18 -48.46 21.27
C GLU A 719 16.16 -49.91 20.78
N TYR A 720 16.70 -50.16 19.57
CA TYR A 720 16.87 -51.50 19.02
C TYR A 720 17.82 -52.36 19.85
N PHE A 721 19.03 -51.87 20.10
CA PHE A 721 20.01 -52.62 20.90
C PHE A 721 19.59 -52.73 22.37
N ARG A 722 18.91 -51.72 22.93
CA ARG A 722 18.31 -51.82 24.27
C ARG A 722 17.31 -52.96 24.37
N LEU A 723 16.36 -53.07 23.44
CA LEU A 723 15.42 -54.19 23.46
C LEU A 723 16.12 -55.53 23.21
N ASN A 724 17.15 -55.56 22.36
CA ASN A 724 17.94 -56.77 22.12
C ASN A 724 18.64 -57.28 23.39
N GLU A 725 19.19 -56.37 24.21
CA GLU A 725 19.77 -56.75 25.51
C GLU A 725 18.70 -57.18 26.52
N VAL A 726 17.51 -56.56 26.52
CA VAL A 726 16.36 -57.04 27.32
C VAL A 726 15.94 -58.44 26.90
N VAL A 727 15.87 -58.73 25.60
CA VAL A 727 15.58 -60.08 25.06
C VAL A 727 16.62 -61.09 25.54
N PHE A 728 17.89 -60.71 25.57
CA PHE A 728 18.94 -61.56 26.11
C PHE A 728 18.71 -61.86 27.60
N VAL A 729 18.40 -60.85 28.41
CA VAL A 729 18.17 -61.03 29.86
C VAL A 729 16.96 -61.91 30.14
N LEU A 730 15.85 -61.73 29.41
CA LEU A 730 14.61 -62.52 29.60
C LEU A 730 14.78 -64.01 29.24
N GLY A 731 15.67 -64.34 28.29
CA GLY A 731 15.80 -65.70 27.74
C GLY A 731 17.01 -66.50 28.22
N ASN A 732 17.85 -65.96 29.12
CA ASN A 732 19.10 -66.61 29.54
C ASN A 732 19.22 -66.75 31.06
N ARG A 733 20.18 -67.56 31.51
CA ARG A 733 20.41 -67.84 32.93
C ARG A 733 21.28 -66.76 33.58
N MET A 734 21.27 -66.70 34.91
CA MET A 734 22.06 -65.75 35.71
C MET A 734 23.56 -65.69 35.32
N GLN A 735 24.19 -66.82 35.03
CA GLN A 735 25.61 -66.89 34.64
C GLN A 735 25.89 -66.22 33.30
N ASP A 736 24.98 -66.38 32.33
CA ASP A 736 25.12 -65.78 31.00
C ASP A 736 24.91 -64.26 31.07
N ILE A 737 24.01 -63.82 31.94
CA ILE A 737 23.78 -62.39 32.24
C ILE A 737 25.02 -61.78 32.89
N GLU A 738 25.64 -62.45 33.87
CA GLU A 738 26.90 -62.02 34.50
C GLU A 738 28.00 -61.86 33.46
N HIS A 739 28.17 -62.86 32.60
CA HIS A 739 29.21 -62.86 31.57
C HIS A 739 29.00 -61.75 30.53
N ARG A 740 27.75 -61.48 30.12
CA ARG A 740 27.43 -60.42 29.15
C ARG A 740 27.49 -59.01 29.76
N TRP A 741 27.30 -58.87 31.08
CA TRP A 741 27.54 -57.62 31.81
C TRP A 741 29.03 -57.32 32.01
N PHE A 742 29.82 -58.35 32.36
CA PHE A 742 31.27 -58.30 32.55
C PHE A 742 31.75 -57.06 33.36
N ASN A 743 31.33 -56.95 34.63
CA ASN A 743 31.69 -55.83 35.53
C ASN A 743 31.50 -54.44 34.89
N ALA A 744 30.34 -54.22 34.26
CA ALA A 744 29.98 -52.99 33.53
C ALA A 744 30.88 -52.65 32.32
N LYS A 745 31.64 -53.62 31.79
CA LYS A 745 32.48 -53.48 30.59
C LYS A 745 32.01 -54.35 29.42
N GLY A 746 30.96 -55.15 29.61
CA GLY A 746 30.38 -55.97 28.57
C GLY A 746 29.36 -55.20 27.70
N PRO A 747 28.95 -55.77 26.55
CA PRO A 747 28.06 -55.11 25.59
C PRO A 747 26.69 -54.72 26.20
N MET A 748 26.23 -55.44 27.22
CA MET A 748 24.98 -55.10 27.91
C MET A 748 25.05 -53.75 28.63
N ALA A 749 26.23 -53.39 29.17
CA ALA A 749 26.43 -52.17 29.94
C ALA A 749 26.44 -50.90 29.06
N GLU A 750 26.62 -51.04 27.75
CA GLU A 750 26.51 -49.94 26.79
C GLU A 750 25.06 -49.49 26.58
N HIS A 751 24.10 -50.38 26.86
CA HIS A 751 22.71 -50.17 26.53
C HIS A 751 21.77 -50.18 27.73
N LEU A 752 22.06 -50.95 28.78
CA LEU A 752 21.25 -51.01 30.01
C LEU A 752 22.03 -50.47 31.21
N THR A 753 21.33 -49.79 32.11
CA THR A 753 21.91 -49.32 33.37
C THR A 753 21.97 -50.43 34.41
N ARG A 754 22.90 -50.34 35.35
CA ARG A 754 23.05 -51.29 36.46
C ARG A 754 21.74 -51.54 37.21
N ASN A 755 20.99 -50.48 37.49
CA ASN A 755 19.72 -50.58 38.22
C ASN A 755 18.66 -51.33 37.43
N GLU A 756 18.59 -51.12 36.10
CA GLU A 756 17.67 -51.87 35.23
C GLU A 756 18.02 -53.36 35.23
N VAL A 757 19.32 -53.73 35.12
CA VAL A 757 19.76 -55.14 35.15
C VAL A 757 19.48 -55.77 36.52
N ILE A 758 19.77 -55.08 37.63
CA ILE A 758 19.45 -55.56 38.98
C ILE A 758 17.93 -55.76 39.15
N GLY A 759 17.12 -54.83 38.64
CA GLY A 759 15.65 -54.93 38.66
C GLY A 759 15.16 -56.17 37.92
N LEU A 760 15.64 -56.38 36.70
CA LEU A 760 15.29 -57.55 35.88
C LEU A 760 15.73 -58.88 36.52
N VAL A 761 16.94 -58.94 37.10
CA VAL A 761 17.42 -60.15 37.80
C VAL A 761 16.55 -60.46 39.02
N LYS A 762 16.12 -59.43 39.77
CA LYS A 762 15.20 -59.61 40.90
C LYS A 762 13.82 -60.09 40.45
N ALA A 763 13.34 -59.62 39.30
CA ALA A 763 12.04 -59.98 38.74
C ALA A 763 12.02 -61.38 38.10
N LEU A 764 13.14 -61.85 37.55
CA LEU A 764 13.22 -63.14 36.84
C LEU A 764 13.57 -64.33 37.74
N PHE A 765 14.36 -64.11 38.79
CA PHE A 765 14.91 -65.19 39.61
C PHE A 765 14.45 -65.07 41.07
N SER A 766 13.98 -66.17 41.64
CA SER A 766 13.62 -66.27 43.06
C SER A 766 14.81 -65.98 43.98
N ASP A 767 14.51 -65.59 45.22
CA ASP A 767 15.56 -65.25 46.19
C ASP A 767 16.45 -66.45 46.51
N SER A 768 17.75 -66.29 46.27
CA SER A 768 18.76 -67.33 46.42
C SER A 768 20.13 -66.69 46.68
N PRO A 769 21.07 -67.41 47.34
CA PRO A 769 22.41 -66.89 47.59
C PRO A 769 23.14 -66.53 46.29
N ASN A 770 22.97 -67.33 45.23
CA ASN A 770 23.56 -67.07 43.91
C ASN A 770 23.03 -65.77 43.28
N ARG A 771 21.74 -65.46 43.47
CA ARG A 771 21.15 -64.19 43.00
C ARG A 771 21.72 -63.00 43.76
N ALA A 772 21.85 -63.11 45.08
CA ALA A 772 22.41 -62.05 45.92
C ALA A 772 23.89 -61.78 45.57
N GLU A 773 24.66 -62.84 45.31
CA GLU A 773 26.05 -62.73 44.85
C GLU A 773 26.16 -62.07 43.48
N LEU A 774 25.33 -62.45 42.51
CA LEU A 774 25.27 -61.80 41.20
C LEU A 774 24.95 -60.30 41.33
N ILE A 775 23.94 -59.93 42.10
CA ILE A 775 23.56 -58.52 42.33
C ILE A 775 24.71 -57.71 42.96
N ALA A 776 25.54 -58.33 43.80
CA ALA A 776 26.72 -57.67 44.38
C ALA A 776 27.84 -57.46 43.34
N ARG A 777 27.93 -58.32 42.32
CA ARG A 777 28.94 -58.25 41.24
C ARG A 777 28.52 -57.36 40.07
N LEU A 778 27.22 -57.29 39.77
CA LEU A 778 26.64 -56.30 38.84
C LEU A 778 26.90 -54.89 39.35
#